data_AF-A0YZW3-F1
#
_entry.id   AF-A0YZW3-F1
#
_cell.length_a   1.000
_cell.length_b   1.000
_cell.length_c   1.000
_cell.angle_alpha   90.00
_cell.angle_beta   90.00
_cell.angle_gamma   90.00
#
_symmetry.space_group_name_H-M   'P 1'
#
loop_
_entity.id
_entity.type
_entity.pdbx_description
1 polymer ?
#
loop_
_entity_poly.entity_id
_entity_poly.type
_entity_poly.pdbx_seq_one_letter_code
_entity_poly.pdbx_strand_id
1 'polypeptide(L)'
;MSETTLSLFWQLVGWVFALNAEAFRVVSNVPQGLIVGLFIVLFAGLSQAIAQSIILFINQVKPIRFVFSLLINTFLFVAGFLFLVFSTWLITLLPGTVNISLITLIKVLGISYATLVFSFLGALPYLGVPLLSLLSVWHLLALVVGFSAITEISVEKGLGYVVFGWIVLQILQQTVGRPLANWGRWLTDTVAGVDLSTRRRDINNIVQTRAQESSSIWQEQLRERITEIRQTTYSSEYSSQTTVTETRPQPASTTTATLSQPPNRIENPQTGINKTVKTILGLCGIAILTYIIIIFLRPIREWWFGWYTSLPTLFWLIFKLVWIGVIALVVAGLLAPLETLGWWAGWYDDQVDTIENAGKLAEPVADSQNISRYIVYLDGIGKSTFEYLPDIEEFLDTLAPALPKDIALIRGIIPYSVLNNPLDQDRPLAFLWKRVEKSRFANPASILGLLINIRNVLIVGVSADKRYGPLYNQGIAQVVYNGLVKNGYRLNSSIPITLIGYSGGGQMSCACAPFLKRALSAPINVISLGGVISANCNILKLEHLYHLVGDKDGVEQIGAVMFPGRWKLFPLSYWNRAKRRGKISILSMGPVGHQVPGGILDPDLRLSDGHSSLEQTINYIQKIVQGDLLPQIDLTAIQASNYELYRQADFNRPEYYPIDQTVNPNLYKPIGTWMGRLILPKLEQRSQIRGVLFEVYHADTDSQHLVGQVVKLRWANHPEVQKLVQAVTQDVHFSADAEYTSKYGGLVHPVRLNHWQSVDPLESLAGSHLVDDVIVMLDGAVIVEEEPKAAPNSPITLRIYQTPIQITGRYYGLIKFIEPIPETDEFRVIHFNPISRQFDGPEEQVRLPDVILAPAYGSYPSTTNDIEQSPLNETGWYIYGAKDQNGRFVVQSLAPRSLLRLQPDQVMFGKAANRYVRKEAWENIVAQKGRISSVLCLNHKEESSSVIQNAIDTWQEGDRALLLHTYGGIGGKNKEPAAATPIFFGHFAYGVAEVVRDPIALELRFEISYHQVYTHNTDGLIAGTLHWSRYVGDRQLGWLGTRPICDILIKLDAFTGDYDLDGLQRSPLTRMLAQLQVMTARYRIGDGTGGTYVGPANNCSQDSNQALFASIQHIKATIQSNQEWFENWGNCYPEQAERFQELIKLGVDLKQELQPFGKPRPDWEKNEYNLGTTLEDEPLRNLAMGLSSWRTLLPRKASDTVVKTFLKYNACVWVLRTNQVGGYNPNIEPIAPMTF
;
A
#
# COMPACT_ATOMS: atom_id res chain seq x y z
N MET A 1 59.76 9.09 -2.11
CA MET A 1 60.02 7.89 -2.93
C MET A 1 60.96 8.29 -4.06
N SER A 2 62.03 7.54 -4.33
CA SER A 2 62.81 7.72 -5.57
C SER A 2 61.96 7.30 -6.78
N GLU A 3 62.24 7.81 -7.98
CA GLU A 3 61.55 7.44 -9.23
C GLU A 3 61.48 5.91 -9.43
N THR A 4 62.54 5.20 -9.03
CA THR A 4 62.67 3.73 -9.05
C THR A 4 61.76 2.99 -8.07
N THR A 5 61.38 3.60 -6.94
CA THR A 5 60.48 2.97 -5.96
C THR A 5 59.02 3.11 -6.39
N LEU A 6 58.68 4.23 -7.05
CA LEU A 6 57.33 4.49 -7.56
C LEU A 6 57.03 3.63 -8.81
N SER A 7 58.00 3.41 -9.69
CA SER A 7 57.84 2.50 -10.84
C SER A 7 57.64 1.05 -10.40
N LEU A 8 58.42 0.58 -9.41
CA LEU A 8 58.28 -0.75 -8.83
C LEU A 8 56.91 -0.95 -8.17
N PHE A 9 56.41 0.06 -7.44
CA PHE A 9 55.08 0.05 -6.84
C PHE A 9 53.97 -0.21 -7.86
N TRP A 10 53.95 0.54 -8.97
CA TRP A 10 52.89 0.39 -9.98
C TRP A 10 53.00 -0.91 -10.79
N GLN A 11 54.22 -1.39 -11.04
CA GLN A 11 54.46 -2.68 -11.69
C GLN A 11 53.91 -3.84 -10.84
N LEU A 12 54.17 -3.80 -9.53
CA LEU A 12 53.69 -4.79 -8.57
C LEU A 12 52.17 -4.79 -8.44
N VAL A 13 51.53 -3.62 -8.42
CA VAL A 13 50.06 -3.50 -8.47
C VAL A 13 49.50 -4.19 -9.72
N GLY A 14 50.07 -3.93 -10.91
CA GLY A 14 49.67 -4.57 -12.17
C GLY A 14 49.79 -6.09 -12.14
N TRP A 15 50.87 -6.63 -11.57
CA TRP A 15 51.06 -8.08 -11.46
C TRP A 15 50.08 -8.75 -10.51
N VAL A 16 49.66 -8.08 -9.44
CA VAL A 16 48.64 -8.57 -8.50
C VAL A 16 47.26 -8.61 -9.16
N PHE A 17 46.94 -7.61 -10.00
CA PHE A 17 45.73 -7.65 -10.81
C PHE A 17 45.68 -8.86 -11.75
N ALA A 18 46.82 -9.28 -12.29
CA ALA A 18 46.95 -10.49 -13.10
C ALA A 18 46.99 -11.79 -12.28
N LEU A 19 46.89 -11.72 -10.94
CA LEU A 19 47.09 -12.84 -10.03
C LEU A 19 48.43 -13.57 -10.29
N ASN A 20 49.47 -12.83 -10.69
CA ASN A 20 50.78 -13.39 -10.98
C ASN A 20 51.52 -13.71 -9.67
N ALA A 21 51.78 -15.00 -9.43
CA ALA A 21 52.48 -15.49 -8.24
C ALA A 21 53.86 -14.82 -8.03
N GLU A 22 54.52 -14.40 -9.10
CA GLU A 22 55.84 -13.77 -9.05
C GLU A 22 55.81 -12.40 -8.35
N ALA A 23 54.68 -11.69 -8.38
CA ALA A 23 54.52 -10.41 -7.65
C ALA A 23 54.72 -10.58 -6.15
N PHE A 24 54.19 -11.68 -5.61
CA PHE A 24 54.23 -11.97 -4.19
C PHE A 24 55.62 -12.45 -3.75
N ARG A 25 56.34 -13.17 -4.63
CA ARG A 25 57.73 -13.61 -4.42
C ARG A 25 58.74 -12.46 -4.53
N VAL A 26 58.56 -11.55 -5.48
CA VAL A 26 59.42 -10.37 -5.60
C VAL A 26 59.25 -9.46 -4.38
N VAL A 27 58.02 -9.24 -3.91
CA VAL A 27 57.77 -8.40 -2.72
C VAL A 27 58.29 -9.02 -1.42
N SER A 28 58.31 -10.35 -1.28
CA SER A 28 58.89 -10.97 -0.08
C SER A 28 60.40 -10.71 0.03
N ASN A 29 61.10 -10.61 -1.10
CA ASN A 29 62.55 -10.61 -1.19
C ASN A 29 63.19 -9.22 -1.31
N VAL A 30 62.44 -8.20 -1.71
CA VAL A 30 62.95 -6.81 -1.81
C VAL A 30 63.03 -6.12 -0.43
N PRO A 31 64.12 -5.39 -0.11
CA PRO A 31 64.28 -4.70 1.18
C PRO A 31 63.12 -3.73 1.52
N GLN A 32 62.57 -3.03 0.52
CA GLN A 32 61.44 -2.12 0.71
C GLN A 32 60.05 -2.81 0.70
N GLY A 33 59.97 -4.14 0.58
CA GLY A 33 58.69 -4.85 0.42
C GLY A 33 57.68 -4.65 1.56
N LEU A 34 58.17 -4.46 2.81
CA LEU A 34 57.30 -4.18 3.96
C LEU A 34 56.64 -2.80 3.86
N ILE A 35 57.43 -1.80 3.47
CA ILE A 35 56.98 -0.43 3.29
C ILE A 35 55.94 -0.39 2.16
N VAL A 36 56.24 -1.05 1.02
CA VAL A 36 55.32 -1.15 -0.12
C VAL A 36 54.00 -1.81 0.27
N GLY A 37 54.03 -2.95 0.98
CA GLY A 37 52.82 -3.64 1.44
C GLY A 37 51.95 -2.78 2.37
N LEU A 38 52.55 -2.10 3.35
CA LEU A 38 51.82 -1.22 4.26
C LEU A 38 51.24 0.02 3.57
N PHE A 39 51.96 0.62 2.61
CA PHE A 39 51.42 1.73 1.82
C PHE A 39 50.24 1.30 0.95
N ILE A 40 50.29 0.11 0.34
CA ILE A 40 49.16 -0.44 -0.44
C ILE A 40 47.92 -0.59 0.46
N VAL A 41 48.07 -1.17 1.65
CA VAL A 41 46.96 -1.31 2.61
C VAL A 41 46.44 0.05 3.06
N LEU A 42 47.32 1.03 3.30
CA LEU A 42 46.93 2.39 3.66
C LEU A 42 46.10 3.06 2.54
N PHE A 43 46.55 2.98 1.29
CA PHE A 43 45.81 3.53 0.15
C PHE A 43 44.50 2.79 -0.10
N ALA A 44 44.49 1.47 0.05
CA ALA A 44 43.27 0.67 0.01
C ALA A 44 42.28 1.09 1.10
N GLY A 45 42.76 1.33 2.33
CA GLY A 45 41.94 1.81 3.45
C GLY A 45 41.34 3.19 3.20
N LEU A 46 42.14 4.12 2.69
CA LEU A 46 41.66 5.46 2.31
C LEU A 46 40.63 5.38 1.17
N SER A 47 40.94 4.57 0.16
CA SER A 47 40.06 4.33 -0.97
C SER A 47 38.71 3.71 -0.54
N GLN A 48 38.74 2.78 0.41
CA GLN A 48 37.55 2.16 1.01
C GLN A 48 36.75 3.18 1.84
N ALA A 49 37.44 4.01 2.63
CA ALA A 49 36.81 5.06 3.43
C ALA A 49 36.10 6.08 2.55
N ILE A 50 36.69 6.46 1.41
CA ILE A 50 36.05 7.32 0.39
C ILE A 50 34.80 6.64 -0.19
N ALA A 51 34.88 5.36 -0.54
CA ALA A 51 33.75 4.59 -1.08
C ALA A 51 32.54 4.54 -0.14
N GLN A 52 32.81 4.52 1.17
CA GLN A 52 31.82 4.43 2.24
C GLN A 52 31.49 5.78 2.88
N SER A 53 32.05 6.87 2.36
CA SER A 53 31.94 8.23 2.93
C SER A 53 30.51 8.73 3.07
N ILE A 54 29.56 8.17 2.30
CA ILE A 54 28.13 8.44 2.44
C ILE A 54 27.61 8.33 3.88
N ILE A 55 28.14 7.40 4.68
CA ILE A 55 27.73 7.21 6.08
C ILE A 55 28.00 8.49 6.88
N LEU A 56 29.12 9.17 6.63
CA LEU A 56 29.47 10.42 7.31
C LEU A 56 28.52 11.55 6.91
N PHE A 57 28.11 11.61 5.64
CA PHE A 57 27.10 12.58 5.18
C PHE A 57 25.73 12.32 5.79
N ILE A 58 25.29 11.05 5.85
CA ILE A 58 24.00 10.67 6.44
C ILE A 58 23.92 11.12 7.90
N ASN A 59 25.02 10.97 8.65
CA ASN A 59 25.14 11.38 10.05
C ASN A 59 25.49 12.88 10.22
N GLN A 60 25.45 13.68 9.15
CA GLN A 60 25.65 15.14 9.18
C GLN A 60 27.00 15.58 9.78
N VAL A 61 28.06 14.82 9.48
CA VAL A 61 29.41 15.16 9.93
C VAL A 61 29.86 16.47 9.29
N LYS A 62 30.37 17.41 10.10
CA LYS A 62 30.86 18.73 9.62
C LYS A 62 32.08 18.58 8.68
N PRO A 63 32.30 19.48 7.70
CA PRO A 63 33.35 19.32 6.68
C PRO A 63 34.78 19.08 7.22
N ILE A 64 35.20 19.78 8.27
CA ILE A 64 36.53 19.58 8.87
C ILE A 64 36.62 18.20 9.54
N ARG A 65 35.58 17.79 10.26
CA ARG A 65 35.53 16.47 10.93
C ARG A 65 35.45 15.33 9.92
N PHE A 66 34.83 15.55 8.76
CA PHE A 66 34.77 14.58 7.67
C PHE A 66 36.16 14.13 7.22
N VAL A 67 37.11 15.05 7.04
CA VAL A 67 38.49 14.71 6.64
C VAL A 67 39.18 13.88 7.73
N PHE A 68 39.04 14.26 8.99
CA PHE A 68 39.59 13.47 10.11
C PHE A 68 38.93 12.09 10.24
N SER A 69 37.62 11.99 10.00
CA SER A 69 36.88 10.73 9.97
C SER A 69 37.35 9.80 8.85
N LEU A 70 37.72 10.33 7.68
CA LEU A 70 38.32 9.52 6.61
C LEU A 70 39.72 9.00 7.02
N LEU A 71 40.55 9.85 7.63
CA LEU A 71 41.88 9.45 8.09
C LEU A 71 41.81 8.39 9.20
N ILE A 72 40.94 8.56 10.20
CA ILE A 72 40.82 7.58 11.29
C ILE A 72 40.27 6.24 10.79
N ASN A 73 39.29 6.24 9.88
CA ASN A 73 38.80 5.02 9.25
C ASN A 73 39.89 4.31 8.44
N THR A 74 40.77 5.07 7.79
CA THR A 74 41.94 4.53 7.09
C THR A 74 42.89 3.83 8.06
N PHE A 75 43.18 4.43 9.23
CA PHE A 75 44.05 3.81 10.23
C PHE A 75 43.41 2.56 10.86
N LEU A 76 42.11 2.61 11.16
CA LEU A 76 41.38 1.44 11.67
C LEU A 76 41.35 0.30 10.65
N PHE A 77 41.30 0.60 9.36
CA PHE A 77 41.41 -0.40 8.29
C PHE A 77 42.78 -1.09 8.30
N VAL A 78 43.87 -0.32 8.43
CA VAL A 78 45.24 -0.88 8.55
C VAL A 78 45.37 -1.75 9.80
N ALA A 79 44.81 -1.32 10.94
CA ALA A 79 44.80 -2.13 12.15
C ALA A 79 44.05 -3.45 11.94
N GLY A 80 42.88 -3.41 11.30
CA GLY A 80 42.10 -4.60 10.95
C GLY A 80 42.87 -5.58 10.05
N PHE A 81 43.62 -5.05 9.07
CA PHE A 81 44.54 -5.83 8.26
C PHE A 81 45.62 -6.53 9.11
N LEU A 82 46.30 -5.80 10.01
CA LEU A 82 47.33 -6.40 10.86
C LEU A 82 46.76 -7.51 11.76
N PHE A 83 45.53 -7.35 12.25
CA PHE A 83 44.83 -8.41 12.98
C PHE A 83 44.53 -9.64 12.11
N LEU A 84 44.09 -9.44 10.86
CA LEU A 84 43.87 -10.53 9.91
C LEU A 84 45.18 -11.30 9.64
N VAL A 85 46.28 -10.58 9.38
CA VAL A 85 47.59 -11.20 9.15
C VAL A 85 48.07 -11.96 10.39
N PHE A 86 47.92 -11.36 11.58
CA PHE A 86 48.28 -12.00 12.84
C PHE A 86 47.47 -13.28 13.09
N SER A 87 46.15 -13.24 12.87
CA SER A 87 45.27 -14.42 13.02
C SER A 87 45.62 -15.54 12.03
N THR A 88 46.00 -15.18 10.81
CA THR A 88 46.45 -16.15 9.78
C THR A 88 47.80 -16.75 10.16
N TRP A 89 48.71 -15.94 10.70
CA TRP A 89 50.01 -16.40 11.20
C TRP A 89 49.88 -17.35 12.39
N LEU A 90 48.94 -17.15 13.32
CA LEU A 90 48.72 -18.10 14.42
C LEU A 90 48.42 -19.52 13.93
N ILE A 91 47.77 -19.67 12.78
CA ILE A 91 47.49 -20.99 12.18
C ILE A 91 48.77 -21.64 11.66
N THR A 92 49.72 -20.84 11.16
CA THR A 92 51.04 -21.31 10.70
C THR A 92 51.96 -21.80 11.83
N LEU A 93 51.54 -21.62 13.09
CA LEU A 93 52.26 -22.14 14.26
C LEU A 93 51.75 -23.52 14.71
N LEU A 94 50.65 -24.01 14.14
CA LEU A 94 50.08 -25.30 14.54
C LEU A 94 50.91 -26.47 13.99
N PRO A 95 51.01 -27.60 14.72
CA PRO A 95 51.74 -28.79 14.25
C PRO A 95 51.19 -29.28 12.90
N GLY A 96 52.08 -29.55 11.94
CA GLY A 96 51.70 -30.02 10.59
C GLY A 96 51.32 -28.91 9.59
N THR A 97 51.58 -27.64 9.94
CA THR A 97 51.33 -26.49 9.05
C THR A 97 52.63 -25.89 8.49
N VAL A 98 52.48 -25.00 7.49
CA VAL A 98 53.59 -24.26 6.86
C VAL A 98 54.21 -23.26 7.84
N ASN A 99 55.54 -23.18 7.93
CA ASN A 99 56.22 -22.24 8.82
C ASN A 99 56.66 -20.98 8.06
N ILE A 100 56.07 -19.83 8.38
CA ILE A 100 56.37 -18.54 7.74
C ILE A 100 56.53 -17.43 8.78
N SER A 101 57.47 -16.52 8.50
CA SER A 101 57.63 -15.33 9.33
C SER A 101 56.45 -14.37 9.20
N LEU A 102 56.01 -13.79 10.32
CA LEU A 102 54.94 -12.79 10.36
C LEU A 102 55.23 -11.61 9.40
N ILE A 103 56.49 -11.17 9.31
CA ILE A 103 56.91 -10.07 8.43
C ILE A 103 56.74 -10.44 6.96
N THR A 104 57.10 -11.66 6.56
CA THR A 104 56.87 -12.16 5.20
C THR A 104 55.37 -12.19 4.89
N LEU A 105 54.55 -12.60 5.84
CA LEU A 105 53.09 -12.63 5.69
C LEU A 105 52.49 -11.21 5.56
N ILE A 106 52.99 -10.23 6.33
CA ILE A 106 52.57 -8.82 6.21
C ILE A 106 52.91 -8.27 4.82
N LYS A 107 54.11 -8.55 4.29
CA LYS A 107 54.53 -8.12 2.95
C LYS A 107 53.59 -8.66 1.87
N VAL A 108 53.33 -9.96 1.91
CA VAL A 108 52.62 -10.73 0.87
C VAL A 108 51.11 -10.50 0.92
N LEU A 109 50.51 -10.58 2.12
CA LEU A 109 49.10 -10.27 2.27
C LEU A 109 48.85 -8.76 2.11
N GLY A 110 49.80 -7.89 2.47
CA GLY A 110 49.67 -6.44 2.26
C GLY A 110 49.57 -6.06 0.79
N ILE A 111 50.41 -6.63 -0.08
CA ILE A 111 50.32 -6.36 -1.52
C ILE A 111 49.03 -6.90 -2.16
N SER A 112 48.41 -7.94 -1.60
CA SER A 112 47.12 -8.46 -2.09
C SER A 112 45.96 -7.44 -2.00
N TYR A 113 46.11 -6.37 -1.21
CA TYR A 113 45.16 -5.26 -1.13
C TYR A 113 45.26 -4.29 -2.33
N ALA A 114 46.20 -4.51 -3.27
CA ALA A 114 46.40 -3.65 -4.44
C ALA A 114 45.11 -3.44 -5.26
N THR A 115 44.22 -4.43 -5.32
CA THR A 115 42.92 -4.30 -6.00
C THR A 115 41.99 -3.32 -5.29
N LEU A 116 42.03 -3.26 -3.96
CA LEU A 116 41.20 -2.39 -3.13
C LEU A 116 41.67 -0.93 -3.12
N VAL A 117 42.84 -0.63 -3.69
CA VAL A 117 43.25 0.75 -4.00
C VAL A 117 42.27 1.44 -4.96
N PHE A 118 41.48 0.65 -5.70
CA PHE A 118 40.43 1.13 -6.61
C PHE A 118 39.05 1.18 -5.98
N SER A 119 38.92 0.89 -4.67
CA SER A 119 37.63 0.91 -3.97
C SER A 119 36.92 2.27 -4.05
N PHE A 120 37.61 3.38 -4.33
CA PHE A 120 37.02 4.70 -4.46
C PHE A 120 36.02 4.77 -5.63
N LEU A 121 36.20 3.92 -6.66
CA LEU A 121 35.21 3.71 -7.72
C LEU A 121 33.88 3.20 -7.17
N GLY A 122 33.88 2.63 -5.97
CA GLY A 122 32.70 2.33 -5.19
C GLY A 122 31.82 3.53 -4.91
N ALA A 123 32.34 4.76 -4.87
CA ALA A 123 31.54 5.97 -4.75
C ALA A 123 30.82 6.37 -6.05
N LEU A 124 31.10 5.71 -7.18
CA LEU A 124 30.35 5.96 -8.41
C LEU A 124 28.87 5.60 -8.22
N PRO A 125 27.95 6.44 -8.69
CA PRO A 125 26.53 6.16 -8.62
C PRO A 125 26.20 4.93 -9.46
N TYR A 126 25.36 4.06 -8.90
CA TYR A 126 24.86 2.81 -9.46
C TYR A 126 25.92 1.71 -9.69
N LEU A 127 27.00 1.99 -10.44
CA LEU A 127 28.07 1.03 -10.76
C LEU A 127 28.98 0.72 -9.57
N GLY A 128 29.05 1.60 -8.57
CA GLY A 128 30.01 1.48 -7.47
C GLY A 128 29.85 0.21 -6.64
N VAL A 129 28.62 -0.22 -6.34
CA VAL A 129 28.39 -1.44 -5.53
C VAL A 129 28.85 -2.71 -6.27
N PRO A 130 28.44 -2.97 -7.54
CA PRO A 130 28.99 -4.07 -8.32
C PRO A 130 30.53 -4.05 -8.43
N LEU A 131 31.12 -2.88 -8.65
CA LEU A 131 32.58 -2.73 -8.72
C LEU A 131 33.25 -3.10 -7.40
N LEU A 132 32.72 -2.64 -6.26
CA LEU A 132 33.24 -3.01 -4.94
C LEU A 132 33.14 -4.53 -4.69
N SER A 133 32.04 -5.16 -5.09
CA SER A 133 31.89 -6.61 -4.99
C SER A 133 32.93 -7.34 -5.83
N LEU A 134 33.13 -6.91 -7.08
CA LEU A 134 34.16 -7.47 -7.96
C LEU A 134 35.57 -7.32 -7.37
N LEU A 135 35.93 -6.12 -6.92
CA LEU A 135 37.23 -5.85 -6.31
C LEU A 135 37.45 -6.66 -5.03
N SER A 136 36.40 -6.87 -4.23
CA SER A 136 36.45 -7.68 -3.01
C SER A 136 36.68 -9.17 -3.31
N VAL A 137 36.01 -9.71 -4.34
CA VAL A 137 36.25 -11.08 -4.82
C VAL A 137 37.67 -11.21 -5.37
N TRP A 138 38.13 -10.24 -6.16
CA TRP A 138 39.49 -10.23 -6.71
C TRP A 138 40.56 -10.15 -5.61
N HIS A 139 40.30 -9.36 -4.57
CA HIS A 139 41.16 -9.27 -3.39
C HIS A 139 41.27 -10.62 -2.67
N LEU A 140 40.16 -11.33 -2.48
CA LEU A 140 40.18 -12.66 -1.88
C LEU A 140 41.02 -13.64 -2.71
N LEU A 141 40.88 -13.62 -4.04
CA LEU A 141 41.72 -14.43 -4.93
C LEU A 141 43.21 -14.05 -4.80
N ALA A 142 43.53 -12.76 -4.74
CA ALA A 142 44.89 -12.27 -4.56
C ALA A 142 45.50 -12.71 -3.21
N LEU A 143 44.72 -12.72 -2.11
CA LEU A 143 45.16 -13.25 -0.81
C LEU A 143 45.54 -14.73 -0.90
N VAL A 144 44.71 -15.55 -1.55
CA VAL A 144 44.91 -16.99 -1.69
C VAL A 144 46.12 -17.32 -2.57
N VAL A 145 46.22 -16.64 -3.72
CA VAL A 145 47.36 -16.79 -4.64
C VAL A 145 48.65 -16.34 -3.97
N GLY A 146 48.63 -15.20 -3.28
CA GLY A 146 49.80 -14.68 -2.57
C GLY A 146 50.27 -15.61 -1.47
N PHE A 147 49.36 -16.13 -0.65
CA PHE A 147 49.69 -17.11 0.39
C PHE A 147 50.29 -18.39 -0.21
N SER A 148 49.69 -18.92 -1.27
CA SER A 148 50.16 -20.15 -1.94
C SER A 148 51.54 -19.95 -2.60
N ALA A 149 51.80 -18.77 -3.17
CA ALA A 149 53.05 -18.46 -3.88
C ALA A 149 54.30 -18.46 -2.97
N ILE A 150 54.13 -18.15 -1.68
CA ILE A 150 55.23 -18.09 -0.69
C ILE A 150 55.35 -19.32 0.20
N THR A 151 54.30 -20.15 0.25
CA THR A 151 54.24 -21.38 1.05
C THR A 151 54.53 -22.63 0.22
N GLU A 152 54.51 -22.50 -1.11
CA GLU A 152 54.64 -23.59 -2.08
C GLU A 152 53.57 -24.69 -1.94
N ILE A 153 52.43 -24.37 -1.31
CA ILE A 153 51.27 -25.28 -1.21
C ILE A 153 50.29 -25.05 -2.35
N SER A 154 49.41 -26.03 -2.59
CA SER A 154 48.34 -25.89 -3.58
C SER A 154 47.35 -24.79 -3.21
N VAL A 155 46.77 -24.13 -4.22
CA VAL A 155 45.79 -23.05 -4.07
C VAL A 155 44.59 -23.46 -3.21
N GLU A 156 44.17 -24.72 -3.30
CA GLU A 156 43.10 -25.29 -2.47
C GLU A 156 43.44 -25.28 -0.97
N LYS A 157 44.67 -25.69 -0.62
CA LYS A 157 45.15 -25.64 0.76
C LYS A 157 45.34 -24.19 1.22
N GLY A 158 45.87 -23.32 0.35
CA GLY A 158 46.01 -21.89 0.61
C GLY A 158 44.68 -21.20 0.91
N LEU A 159 43.61 -21.55 0.19
CA LEU A 159 42.25 -21.07 0.47
C LEU A 159 41.81 -21.48 1.88
N GLY A 160 42.09 -22.72 2.29
CA GLY A 160 41.84 -23.20 3.65
C GLY A 160 42.48 -22.30 4.72
N TYR A 161 43.77 -21.97 4.58
CA TYR A 161 44.48 -21.10 5.53
C TYR A 161 43.88 -19.70 5.62
N VAL A 162 43.51 -19.08 4.48
CA VAL A 162 42.90 -17.74 4.47
C VAL A 162 41.51 -17.77 5.11
N VAL A 163 40.69 -18.80 4.84
CA VAL A 163 39.36 -18.95 5.42
C VAL A 163 39.44 -19.24 6.93
N PHE A 164 40.30 -20.17 7.37
CA PHE A 164 40.50 -20.43 8.79
C PHE A 164 41.07 -19.19 9.51
N GLY A 165 41.97 -18.44 8.88
CA GLY A 165 42.49 -17.17 9.42
C GLY A 165 41.38 -16.17 9.66
N TRP A 166 40.47 -16.03 8.70
CA TRP A 166 39.27 -15.19 8.86
C TRP A 166 38.34 -15.70 9.98
N ILE A 167 38.14 -17.01 10.13
CA ILE A 167 37.35 -17.59 11.24
C ILE A 167 37.99 -17.28 12.60
N VAL A 168 39.30 -17.46 12.72
CA VAL A 168 40.06 -17.12 13.94
C VAL A 168 39.96 -15.62 14.24
N LEU A 169 40.03 -14.76 13.22
CA LEU A 169 39.79 -13.32 13.37
C LEU A 169 38.39 -13.03 13.94
N GLN A 170 37.35 -13.69 13.43
CA GLN A 170 35.98 -13.53 13.96
C GLN A 170 35.87 -13.96 15.43
N ILE A 171 36.48 -15.10 15.79
CA ILE A 171 36.51 -15.58 17.18
C ILE A 171 37.26 -14.59 18.09
N LEU A 172 38.41 -14.07 17.66
CA LEU A 172 39.19 -13.07 18.40
C LEU A 172 38.42 -11.76 18.57
N GLN A 173 37.74 -11.27 17.52
CA GLN A 173 36.90 -10.07 17.57
C GLN A 173 35.72 -10.23 18.54
N GLN A 174 35.12 -11.43 18.62
CA GLN A 174 33.98 -11.71 19.48
C GLN A 174 34.34 -12.04 20.93
N THR A 175 35.60 -12.36 21.23
CA THR A 175 36.08 -12.69 22.58
C THR A 175 36.91 -11.56 23.18
N VAL A 176 38.19 -11.44 22.81
CA VAL A 176 39.17 -10.50 23.39
C VAL A 176 39.15 -9.14 22.68
N GLY A 177 38.65 -9.07 21.44
CA GLY A 177 38.63 -7.86 20.61
C GLY A 177 37.43 -6.92 20.83
N ARG A 178 36.44 -7.30 21.65
CA ARG A 178 35.27 -6.44 21.94
C ARG A 178 35.62 -5.08 22.56
N PRO A 179 36.52 -4.99 23.56
CA PRO A 179 36.94 -3.69 24.10
C PRO A 179 37.61 -2.82 23.05
N LEU A 180 38.42 -3.43 22.17
CA LEU A 180 39.12 -2.74 21.09
C LEU A 180 38.15 -2.22 20.01
N ALA A 181 37.15 -3.01 19.65
CA ALA A 181 36.09 -2.61 18.71
C ALA A 181 35.17 -1.52 19.29
N ASN A 182 34.94 -1.53 20.61
CA ASN A 182 34.22 -0.46 21.31
C ASN A 182 35.05 0.82 21.36
N TRP A 183 36.36 0.70 21.63
CA TRP A 183 37.29 1.83 21.59
C TRP A 183 37.40 2.43 20.18
N GLY A 184 37.48 1.58 19.14
CA GLY A 184 37.46 2.02 17.75
C GLY A 184 36.19 2.79 17.40
N ARG A 185 35.02 2.33 17.86
CA ARG A 185 33.75 3.04 17.70
C ARG A 185 33.72 4.38 18.44
N TRP A 186 34.10 4.39 19.72
CA TRP A 186 34.21 5.62 20.50
C TRP A 186 35.11 6.66 19.82
N LEU A 187 36.25 6.21 19.27
CA LEU A 187 37.18 7.07 18.54
C LEU A 187 36.56 7.63 17.25
N THR A 188 35.87 6.78 16.47
CA THR A 188 35.17 7.25 15.25
C THR A 188 34.05 8.24 15.56
N ASP A 189 33.27 7.99 16.61
CA ASP A 189 32.16 8.86 17.04
C ASP A 189 32.69 10.19 17.58
N THR A 190 33.79 10.16 18.34
CA THR A 190 34.45 11.38 18.86
C THR A 190 35.02 12.23 17.73
N VAL A 191 35.67 11.62 16.75
CA VAL A 191 36.26 12.32 15.60
C VAL A 191 35.19 12.87 14.66
N ALA A 192 34.12 12.10 14.40
CA ALA A 192 32.94 12.56 13.67
C ALA A 192 32.17 13.64 14.45
N GLY A 193 32.24 13.56 15.78
CA GLY A 193 31.57 14.40 16.76
C GLY A 193 30.04 14.31 16.73
N VAL A 194 29.56 13.13 16.33
CA VAL A 194 28.17 12.64 16.31
C VAL A 194 28.22 11.13 16.50
N ASP A 195 27.18 10.53 17.07
CA ASP A 195 27.08 9.07 17.19
C ASP A 195 26.81 8.44 15.81
N LEU A 196 27.80 7.74 15.25
CA LEU A 196 27.70 7.22 13.89
C LEU A 196 26.76 6.01 13.83
N SER A 197 25.58 6.22 13.26
CA SER A 197 24.68 5.13 12.93
C SER A 197 25.16 4.41 11.67
N THR A 198 25.65 3.18 11.85
CA THR A 198 26.19 2.32 10.78
C THR A 198 25.27 1.15 10.41
N ARG A 199 24.27 0.84 11.25
CA ARG A 199 23.29 -0.22 10.98
C ARG A 199 22.22 0.29 10.02
N ARG A 200 21.88 -0.52 9.03
CA ARG A 200 20.88 -0.19 7.99
C ARG A 200 19.52 0.25 8.55
N ARG A 201 19.08 -0.35 9.66
CA ARG A 201 17.80 0.01 10.31
C ARG A 201 17.85 1.41 10.93
N ASP A 202 18.94 1.71 11.64
CA ASP A 202 19.14 3.00 12.31
C ASP A 202 19.29 4.12 11.26
N ILE A 203 20.01 3.86 10.16
CA ILE A 203 20.12 4.77 9.01
C ILE A 203 18.75 5.04 8.37
N ASN A 204 17.94 4.00 8.14
CA ASN A 204 16.60 4.18 7.59
C ASN A 204 15.71 5.02 8.51
N ASN A 205 15.82 4.84 9.83
CA ASN A 205 15.09 5.64 10.81
C ASN A 205 15.53 7.11 10.75
N ILE A 206 16.83 7.41 10.73
CA ILE A 206 17.35 8.78 10.63
C ILE A 206 16.80 9.48 9.38
N VAL A 207 16.83 8.80 8.23
CA VAL A 207 16.29 9.35 6.98
C VAL A 207 14.78 9.60 7.09
N GLN A 208 14.03 8.70 7.73
CA GLN A 208 12.58 8.84 7.91
C GLN A 208 12.20 9.94 8.91
N THR A 209 12.81 9.97 10.09
CA THR A 209 12.53 10.96 11.14
C THR A 209 12.82 12.36 10.63
N ARG A 210 13.97 12.57 9.99
CA ARG A 210 14.30 13.89 9.44
C ARG A 210 13.40 14.29 8.27
N ALA A 211 12.95 13.33 7.47
CA ALA A 211 11.94 13.63 6.44
C ALA A 211 10.64 14.16 7.05
N GLN A 212 10.26 13.67 8.24
CA GLN A 212 9.08 14.18 8.96
C GLN A 212 9.35 15.55 9.59
N GLU A 213 10.45 15.71 10.33
CA GLU A 213 10.83 16.99 10.96
C GLU A 213 11.02 18.12 9.96
N SER A 214 11.70 17.82 8.85
CA SER A 214 11.82 18.79 7.76
C SER A 214 10.45 19.16 7.23
N SER A 215 9.58 18.18 6.92
CA SER A 215 8.23 18.46 6.40
C SER A 215 7.38 19.35 7.32
N SER A 216 7.49 19.24 8.66
CA SER A 216 6.78 20.11 9.59
C SER A 216 7.34 21.54 9.60
N ILE A 217 8.67 21.68 9.63
CA ILE A 217 9.33 22.99 9.59
C ILE A 217 9.03 23.71 8.26
N TRP A 218 9.05 22.96 7.14
CA TRP A 218 8.68 23.49 5.83
C TRP A 218 7.23 23.94 5.80
N GLN A 219 6.30 23.15 6.35
CA GLN A 219 4.89 23.52 6.39
C GLN A 219 4.62 24.79 7.19
N GLU A 220 5.31 25.00 8.32
CA GLU A 220 5.19 26.22 9.12
C GLU A 220 5.78 27.44 8.40
N GLN A 221 7.03 27.37 7.93
CA GLN A 221 7.69 28.48 7.22
C GLN A 221 6.96 28.89 5.94
N LEU A 222 6.40 27.91 5.22
CA LEU A 222 5.69 28.14 3.96
C LEU A 222 4.27 28.68 4.22
N ARG A 223 3.62 28.31 5.35
CA ARG A 223 2.38 28.97 5.80
C ARG A 223 2.60 30.44 6.15
N GLU A 224 3.67 30.74 6.89
CA GLU A 224 4.03 32.13 7.22
C GLU A 224 4.26 32.95 5.94
N ARG A 225 5.05 32.45 5.00
CA ARG A 225 5.30 33.15 3.73
C ARG A 225 4.11 33.25 2.79
N ILE A 226 3.25 32.24 2.69
CA ILE A 226 2.00 32.36 1.92
C ILE A 226 1.11 33.46 2.53
N THR A 227 1.13 33.60 3.86
CA THR A 227 0.41 34.66 4.56
C THR A 227 0.99 36.04 4.22
N GLU A 228 2.31 36.19 4.18
CA GLU A 228 2.98 37.42 3.71
C GLU A 228 2.68 37.75 2.23
N ILE A 229 2.72 36.75 1.34
CA ILE A 229 2.46 36.92 -0.11
C ILE A 229 0.98 37.29 -0.37
N ARG A 230 0.04 36.70 0.37
CA ARG A 230 -1.38 37.09 0.30
C ARG A 230 -1.59 38.51 0.80
N GLN A 231 -0.94 38.93 1.89
CA GLN A 231 -1.05 40.29 2.42
C GLN A 231 -0.49 41.35 1.46
N THR A 232 0.59 41.05 0.73
CA THR A 232 1.17 41.96 -0.28
C THR A 232 0.34 42.04 -1.56
N THR A 233 -0.42 41.00 -1.91
CA THR A 233 -1.28 41.01 -3.11
C THR A 233 -2.58 41.80 -2.87
N TYR A 234 -3.18 41.74 -1.67
CA TYR A 234 -4.40 42.50 -1.33
C TYR A 234 -4.21 44.01 -1.14
N SER A 235 -2.96 44.50 -1.06
CA SER A 235 -2.67 45.92 -0.86
C SER A 235 -2.41 46.69 -2.17
N SER A 236 -2.54 46.05 -3.34
CA SER A 236 -2.24 46.67 -4.64
C SER A 236 -3.43 46.92 -5.58
N GLU A 237 -4.67 46.64 -5.17
CA GLU A 237 -5.86 46.81 -6.05
C GLU A 237 -6.99 47.72 -5.54
N TYR A 238 -6.78 48.53 -4.49
CA TYR A 238 -7.75 49.58 -4.13
C TYR A 238 -7.06 50.92 -3.88
N SER A 239 -6.76 51.63 -4.95
CA SER A 239 -6.68 53.10 -4.91
C SER A 239 -7.04 53.66 -6.29
N SER A 240 -8.34 53.84 -6.49
CA SER A 240 -8.85 54.75 -7.52
C SER A 240 -10.11 55.40 -6.98
N GLN A 241 -9.97 56.71 -6.74
CA GLN A 241 -11.02 57.72 -6.59
C GLN A 241 -11.92 57.63 -5.35
N THR A 242 -11.75 58.59 -4.42
CA THR A 242 -12.76 59.65 -4.21
C THR A 242 -12.10 60.84 -3.48
N THR A 243 -12.23 62.01 -4.09
CA THR A 243 -11.84 63.33 -3.60
C THR A 243 -12.85 63.84 -2.57
N VAL A 244 -12.46 64.20 -1.34
CA VAL A 244 -13.06 65.32 -0.57
C VAL A 244 -12.03 65.88 0.44
N THR A 245 -11.92 67.20 0.40
CA THR A 245 -11.14 68.15 1.22
C THR A 245 -11.56 68.18 2.70
N GLU A 246 -10.63 68.41 3.65
CA GLU A 246 -10.68 69.49 4.69
C GLU A 246 -9.87 69.22 6.00
N THR A 247 -9.01 70.21 6.31
CA THR A 247 -8.55 70.76 7.62
C THR A 247 -7.87 69.95 8.75
N ARG A 248 -6.67 70.48 9.12
CA ARG A 248 -5.87 70.40 10.39
C ARG A 248 -6.65 70.91 11.64
N PRO A 249 -6.11 70.92 12.91
CA PRO A 249 -4.97 70.22 13.57
C PRO A 249 -5.18 69.73 15.07
N GLN A 250 -4.38 68.76 15.57
CA GLN A 250 -3.87 68.53 16.98
C GLN A 250 -4.80 68.54 18.23
N PRO A 251 -4.37 68.19 19.48
CA PRO A 251 -3.44 67.15 20.02
C PRO A 251 -3.90 66.43 21.34
N ALA A 252 -3.10 65.46 21.82
CA ALA A 252 -2.93 64.94 23.22
C ALA A 252 -4.15 64.23 23.90
N SER A 253 -4.05 63.17 24.71
CA SER A 253 -2.96 62.66 25.56
C SER A 253 -3.27 61.21 26.04
N THR A 254 -2.24 60.37 26.02
CA THR A 254 -1.80 59.40 27.05
C THR A 254 -2.81 58.51 27.79
N THR A 255 -2.73 57.17 27.64
CA THR A 255 -2.21 56.27 28.70
C THR A 255 -1.70 54.93 28.12
N THR A 256 -0.42 54.71 28.37
CA THR A 256 0.41 53.50 28.49
C THR A 256 -0.26 52.11 28.48
N ALA A 257 0.19 51.24 27.57
CA ALA A 257 0.45 49.82 27.83
C ALA A 257 1.55 49.31 26.88
N THR A 258 2.59 48.78 27.50
CA THR A 258 3.86 48.28 26.97
C THR A 258 3.68 47.17 25.93
N LEU A 259 4.15 47.41 24.69
CA LEU A 259 4.48 46.35 23.73
C LEU A 259 5.99 46.18 23.71
N SER A 260 6.42 45.05 24.28
CA SER A 260 7.76 44.50 24.23
C SER A 260 8.24 44.46 22.78
N GLN A 261 9.42 45.04 22.55
CA GLN A 261 10.12 44.94 21.27
C GLN A 261 10.30 43.46 20.87
N PRO A 262 10.16 43.10 19.58
CA PRO A 262 10.66 41.81 19.10
C PRO A 262 12.17 41.75 19.35
N PRO A 263 12.73 40.59 19.72
CA PRO A 263 14.14 40.49 20.03
C PRO A 263 14.96 40.86 18.79
N ASN A 264 15.91 41.78 18.99
CA ASN A 264 16.95 42.11 18.02
C ASN A 264 17.51 40.80 17.44
N ARG A 265 17.26 40.59 16.14
CA ARG A 265 17.98 39.62 15.33
C ARG A 265 19.44 40.05 15.41
N ILE A 266 20.26 39.28 16.12
CA ILE A 266 21.71 39.45 16.09
C ILE A 266 22.11 39.22 14.63
N GLU A 267 22.37 40.30 13.90
CA GLU A 267 23.13 40.24 12.66
C GLU A 267 24.52 39.72 13.04
N ASN A 268 24.69 38.40 12.93
CA ASN A 268 26.03 37.84 12.84
C ASN A 268 26.66 38.44 11.57
N PRO A 269 27.82 39.12 11.66
CA PRO A 269 28.51 39.59 10.48
C PRO A 269 28.92 38.34 9.68
N GLN A 270 28.17 38.06 8.61
CA GLN A 270 28.53 37.02 7.66
C GLN A 270 29.91 37.37 7.11
N THR A 271 30.92 36.60 7.51
CA THR A 271 32.19 36.50 6.79
C THR A 271 31.91 35.74 5.49
N GLY A 272 31.21 36.39 4.56
CA GLY A 272 30.97 35.87 3.23
C GLY A 272 32.29 35.77 2.49
N ILE A 273 32.88 34.58 2.45
CA ILE A 273 33.97 34.27 1.52
C ILE A 273 33.46 34.67 0.12
N ASN A 274 34.13 35.64 -0.50
CA ASN A 274 33.75 36.21 -1.79
C ASN A 274 33.45 35.09 -2.82
N LYS A 275 32.36 35.22 -3.59
CA LYS A 275 31.88 34.25 -4.59
C LYS A 275 32.98 33.78 -5.55
N THR A 276 33.91 34.68 -5.87
CA THR A 276 35.12 34.42 -6.67
C THR A 276 36.09 33.45 -5.98
N VAL A 277 36.33 33.61 -4.68
CA VAL A 277 37.22 32.74 -3.88
C VAL A 277 36.62 31.34 -3.76
N LYS A 278 35.31 31.22 -3.54
CA LYS A 278 34.59 29.92 -3.51
C LYS A 278 34.71 29.18 -4.86
N THR A 279 34.64 29.92 -5.97
CA THR A 279 34.81 29.36 -7.32
C THR A 279 36.23 28.87 -7.56
N ILE A 280 37.25 29.65 -7.19
CA ILE A 280 38.68 29.26 -7.32
C ILE A 280 38.98 28.01 -6.50
N LEU A 281 38.54 27.97 -5.24
CA LEU A 281 38.72 26.80 -4.38
C LEU A 281 38.03 25.55 -4.97
N GLY A 282 36.83 25.70 -5.52
CA GLY A 282 36.12 24.63 -6.22
C GLY A 282 36.88 24.09 -7.43
N LEU A 283 37.43 24.96 -8.28
CA LEU A 283 38.23 24.58 -9.45
C LEU A 283 39.55 23.89 -9.05
N CYS A 284 40.24 24.40 -8.03
CA CYS A 284 41.42 23.76 -7.47
C CYS A 284 41.10 22.35 -6.95
N GLY A 285 39.98 22.18 -6.25
CA GLY A 285 39.53 20.86 -5.79
C GLY A 285 39.30 19.86 -6.93
N ILE A 286 38.63 20.29 -8.00
CA ILE A 286 38.41 19.45 -9.20
C ILE A 286 39.74 19.07 -9.88
N ALA A 287 40.67 20.01 -9.99
CA ALA A 287 41.99 19.76 -10.59
C ALA A 287 42.80 18.74 -9.77
N ILE A 288 42.81 18.88 -8.44
CA ILE A 288 43.47 17.94 -7.53
C ILE A 288 42.84 16.54 -7.65
N LEU A 289 41.50 16.46 -7.61
CA LEU A 289 40.79 15.19 -7.77
C LEU A 289 41.13 14.53 -9.12
N THR A 290 41.12 15.29 -10.21
CA THR A 290 41.43 14.78 -11.55
C THR A 290 42.85 14.23 -11.61
N TYR A 291 43.82 14.95 -11.05
CA TYR A 291 45.22 14.50 -10.99
C TYR A 291 45.38 13.21 -10.18
N ILE A 292 44.69 13.10 -9.04
CA ILE A 292 44.65 11.89 -8.22
C ILE A 292 44.10 10.71 -9.04
N ILE A 293 42.96 10.90 -9.73
CA ILE A 293 42.36 9.84 -10.56
C ILE A 293 43.28 9.42 -11.71
N ILE A 294 43.99 10.36 -12.36
CA ILE A 294 44.98 10.04 -13.40
C ILE A 294 46.07 9.12 -12.85
N ILE A 295 46.60 9.43 -11.66
CA ILE A 295 47.64 8.62 -11.00
C ILE A 295 47.10 7.22 -10.70
N PHE A 296 45.94 7.12 -10.07
CA PHE A 296 45.39 5.83 -9.64
C PHE A 296 44.95 4.95 -10.80
N LEU A 297 44.43 5.51 -11.91
CA LEU A 297 44.03 4.72 -13.09
C LEU A 297 45.20 4.36 -14.02
N ARG A 298 46.39 4.97 -13.84
CA ARG A 298 47.59 4.70 -14.65
C ARG A 298 47.97 3.22 -14.77
N PRO A 299 47.95 2.40 -13.70
CA PRO A 299 48.34 0.98 -13.77
C PRO A 299 47.37 0.16 -14.62
N ILE A 300 46.07 0.45 -14.54
CA ILE A 300 45.06 -0.20 -15.38
C ILE A 300 45.37 0.10 -16.85
N ARG A 301 45.65 1.36 -17.20
CA ARG A 301 46.02 1.75 -18.56
C ARG A 301 47.27 1.04 -19.06
N GLU A 302 48.34 1.08 -18.27
CA GLU A 302 49.64 0.55 -18.71
C GLU A 302 49.62 -0.98 -18.78
N TRP A 303 48.86 -1.66 -17.92
CA TRP A 303 48.84 -3.12 -17.87
C TRP A 303 47.83 -3.75 -18.85
N TRP A 304 46.56 -3.35 -18.78
CA TRP A 304 45.50 -3.96 -19.61
C TRP A 304 45.54 -3.45 -21.04
N PHE A 305 46.03 -2.22 -21.20
CA PHE A 305 46.04 -1.54 -22.48
C PHE A 305 47.43 -1.19 -22.98
N GLY A 306 48.53 -1.63 -22.35
CA GLY A 306 49.92 -1.26 -22.70
C GLY A 306 50.30 -1.43 -24.18
N TRP A 307 49.65 -2.37 -24.86
CA TRP A 307 49.73 -2.58 -26.32
C TRP A 307 49.32 -1.35 -27.15
N TYR A 308 48.57 -0.40 -26.59
CA TYR A 308 48.16 0.83 -27.27
C TYR A 308 49.34 1.66 -27.78
N THR A 309 50.49 1.56 -27.11
CA THR A 309 51.73 2.24 -27.52
C THR A 309 52.28 1.74 -28.85
N SER A 310 51.86 0.54 -29.28
CA SER A 310 52.22 -0.08 -30.56
C SER A 310 51.20 0.22 -31.67
N LEU A 311 50.13 0.98 -31.39
CA LEU A 311 49.12 1.33 -32.40
C LEU A 311 49.63 2.41 -33.37
N PRO A 312 49.15 2.43 -34.62
CA PRO A 312 49.38 3.55 -35.53
C PRO A 312 48.91 4.88 -34.94
N THR A 313 49.54 5.99 -35.35
CA THR A 313 49.35 7.32 -34.73
C THR A 313 47.89 7.74 -34.57
N LEU A 314 47.03 7.45 -35.56
CA LEU A 314 45.60 7.73 -35.51
C LEU A 314 44.90 6.96 -34.37
N PHE A 315 45.10 5.64 -34.30
CA PHE A 315 44.48 4.78 -33.28
C PHE A 315 45.05 5.05 -31.88
N TRP A 316 46.33 5.38 -31.78
CA TRP A 316 46.95 5.83 -30.54
C TRP A 316 46.34 7.13 -30.01
N LEU A 317 46.10 8.11 -30.90
CA LEU A 317 45.44 9.36 -30.56
C LEU A 317 43.98 9.13 -30.14
N ILE A 318 43.25 8.30 -30.89
CA ILE A 318 41.88 7.90 -30.55
C ILE A 318 41.84 7.27 -29.15
N PHE A 319 42.74 6.33 -28.86
CA PHE A 319 42.82 5.71 -27.53
C PHE A 319 43.09 6.74 -26.43
N LYS A 320 44.03 7.68 -26.63
CA LYS A 320 44.30 8.75 -25.66
C LYS A 320 43.07 9.61 -25.39
N LEU A 321 42.33 10.00 -26.44
CA LEU A 321 41.11 10.79 -26.30
C LEU A 321 40.02 10.01 -25.56
N VAL A 322 39.83 8.72 -25.89
CA VAL A 322 38.91 7.83 -25.18
C VAL A 322 39.29 7.71 -23.70
N TRP A 323 40.57 7.51 -23.40
CA TRP A 323 41.05 7.38 -22.02
C TRP A 323 40.87 8.67 -21.20
N ILE A 324 41.12 9.84 -21.80
CA ILE A 324 40.81 11.13 -21.19
C ILE A 324 39.31 11.24 -20.91
N GLY A 325 38.46 10.79 -21.85
CA GLY A 325 37.01 10.70 -21.66
C GLY A 325 36.61 9.81 -20.49
N VAL A 326 37.25 8.64 -20.32
CA VAL A 326 37.03 7.74 -19.17
C VAL A 326 37.38 8.42 -17.85
N ILE A 327 38.55 9.09 -17.77
CA ILE A 327 38.94 9.84 -16.57
C ILE A 327 37.91 10.93 -16.26
N ALA A 328 37.50 11.71 -17.26
CA ALA A 328 36.50 12.76 -17.09
C ALA A 328 35.16 12.19 -16.60
N LEU A 329 34.73 11.04 -17.11
CA LEU A 329 33.50 10.36 -16.69
C LEU A 329 33.59 9.86 -15.24
N VAL A 330 34.72 9.29 -14.83
CA VAL A 330 34.95 8.85 -13.44
C VAL A 330 34.93 10.04 -12.50
N VAL A 331 35.63 11.13 -12.83
CA VAL A 331 35.62 12.37 -12.03
C VAL A 331 34.19 12.93 -11.94
N ALA A 332 33.47 13.04 -13.06
CA ALA A 332 32.10 13.50 -13.08
C ALA A 332 31.17 12.61 -12.23
N GLY A 333 31.33 11.28 -12.30
CA GLY A 333 30.55 10.33 -11.51
C GLY A 333 30.81 10.46 -10.01
N LEU A 334 32.06 10.68 -9.58
CA LEU A 334 32.40 10.91 -8.18
C LEU A 334 31.87 12.25 -7.65
N LEU A 335 31.78 13.27 -8.52
CA LEU A 335 31.23 14.58 -8.16
C LEU A 335 29.69 14.59 -8.17
N ALA A 336 29.03 13.75 -8.98
CA ALA A 336 27.58 13.73 -9.16
C ALA A 336 26.75 13.66 -7.86
N PRO A 337 27.05 12.77 -6.88
CA PRO A 337 26.25 12.69 -5.65
C PRO A 337 26.57 13.80 -4.64
N LEU A 338 27.65 14.58 -4.81
CA LEU A 338 28.11 15.52 -3.77
C LEU A 338 27.11 16.64 -3.47
N GLU A 339 26.37 17.11 -4.48
CA GLU A 339 25.30 18.10 -4.28
C GLU A 339 24.22 17.55 -3.34
N THR A 340 23.81 16.31 -3.55
CA THR A 340 22.82 15.63 -2.72
C THR A 340 23.32 15.41 -1.31
N LEU A 341 24.56 14.94 -1.20
CA LEU A 341 25.18 14.60 0.07
C LEU A 341 25.44 15.84 0.91
N GLY A 342 25.91 16.93 0.30
CA GLY A 342 26.10 18.22 0.96
C GLY A 342 24.78 18.84 1.42
N TRP A 343 23.73 18.74 0.59
CA TRP A 343 22.39 19.22 0.95
C TRP A 343 21.85 18.46 2.15
N TRP A 344 21.93 17.14 2.14
CA TRP A 344 21.55 16.34 3.29
C TRP A 344 22.40 16.68 4.51
N ALA A 345 23.73 16.78 4.39
CA ALA A 345 24.59 17.04 5.53
C ALA A 345 24.50 18.47 6.10
N GLY A 346 23.67 19.35 5.52
CA GLY A 346 23.55 20.75 5.94
C GLY A 346 24.80 21.58 5.63
N TRP A 347 25.55 21.21 4.59
CA TRP A 347 26.77 21.91 4.18
C TRP A 347 26.48 23.15 3.31
N TYR A 348 25.24 23.33 2.87
CA TYR A 348 24.74 24.54 2.23
C TYR A 348 23.94 25.36 3.25
N ASP A 349 24.02 26.68 3.21
CA ASP A 349 23.28 27.56 4.12
C ASP A 349 21.77 27.24 4.09
N ASP A 350 21.11 27.32 5.25
CA ASP A 350 19.67 27.03 5.45
C ASP A 350 18.70 27.94 4.65
N GLN A 351 19.22 28.74 3.70
CA GLN A 351 18.49 29.73 2.92
C GLN A 351 18.32 29.38 1.43
N VAL A 352 18.58 28.13 1.01
CA VAL A 352 18.25 27.74 -0.38
C VAL A 352 16.73 27.65 -0.53
N ASP A 353 16.12 28.79 -0.86
CA ASP A 353 14.69 28.93 -1.07
C ASP A 353 14.28 28.27 -2.39
N THR A 354 13.88 27.00 -2.29
CA THR A 354 13.36 26.25 -3.45
C THR A 354 11.98 26.73 -3.91
N ILE A 355 11.36 27.73 -3.25
CA ILE A 355 10.04 28.31 -3.56
C ILE A 355 10.13 29.36 -4.68
N GLU A 356 11.23 30.13 -4.76
CA GLU A 356 11.39 31.21 -5.75
C GLU A 356 11.21 30.68 -7.19
N ASN A 357 11.84 29.54 -7.51
CA ASN A 357 11.81 28.90 -8.83
C ASN A 357 10.97 27.61 -8.90
N ALA A 358 9.92 27.49 -8.10
CA ALA A 358 9.11 26.26 -7.97
C ALA A 358 8.12 25.97 -9.13
N GLY A 359 8.47 26.26 -10.39
CA GLY A 359 7.58 26.07 -11.54
C GLY A 359 6.37 27.03 -11.57
N LYS A 360 5.60 26.97 -12.66
CA LYS A 360 4.42 27.82 -12.93
C LYS A 360 3.31 27.01 -13.58
N LEU A 361 2.06 27.43 -13.39
CA LEU A 361 0.92 26.94 -14.16
C LEU A 361 1.15 27.21 -15.66
N ALA A 362 0.90 26.20 -16.49
CA ALA A 362 0.89 26.34 -17.93
C ALA A 362 -0.38 27.08 -18.39
N GLU A 363 -0.26 27.85 -19.46
CA GLU A 363 -1.39 28.50 -20.09
C GLU A 363 -2.09 27.53 -21.05
N PRO A 364 -3.45 27.50 -21.10
CA PRO A 364 -4.38 28.30 -20.32
C PRO A 364 -4.50 27.86 -18.85
N VAL A 365 -4.54 28.82 -17.92
CA VAL A 365 -4.71 28.54 -16.48
C VAL A 365 -6.06 27.88 -16.21
N ALA A 366 -6.03 26.71 -15.55
CA ALA A 366 -7.22 25.99 -15.09
C ALA A 366 -8.05 26.80 -14.08
N ASP A 367 -9.36 26.54 -14.01
CA ASP A 367 -10.24 27.23 -13.05
C ASP A 367 -9.85 26.88 -11.60
N SER A 368 -9.22 27.85 -10.93
CA SER A 368 -8.72 27.74 -9.56
C SER A 368 -9.78 27.36 -8.52
N GLN A 369 -11.08 27.54 -8.82
CA GLN A 369 -12.15 27.20 -7.88
C GLN A 369 -12.51 25.71 -7.90
N ASN A 370 -12.23 24.99 -9.00
CA ASN A 370 -12.71 23.62 -9.22
C ASN A 370 -11.64 22.69 -9.83
N ILE A 371 -10.39 22.74 -9.35
CA ILE A 371 -9.34 21.83 -9.83
C ILE A 371 -9.62 20.39 -9.38
N SER A 372 -9.77 19.48 -10.34
CA SER A 372 -9.97 18.04 -10.12
C SER A 372 -8.68 17.23 -10.14
N ARG A 373 -7.60 17.74 -10.75
CA ARG A 373 -6.28 17.08 -10.84
C ARG A 373 -5.15 18.07 -11.05
N TYR A 374 -4.00 17.79 -10.44
CA TYR A 374 -2.73 18.47 -10.75
C TYR A 374 -1.82 17.56 -11.60
N ILE A 375 -1.23 18.11 -12.64
CA ILE A 375 -0.22 17.45 -13.47
C ILE A 375 1.10 18.18 -13.29
N VAL A 376 2.19 17.44 -13.11
CA VAL A 376 3.54 17.99 -13.02
C VAL A 376 4.42 17.36 -14.09
N TYR A 377 4.98 18.19 -14.98
CA TYR A 377 5.90 17.71 -16.02
C TYR A 377 7.37 17.74 -15.56
N LEU A 378 8.02 16.57 -15.61
CA LEU A 378 9.43 16.37 -15.33
C LEU A 378 10.17 15.93 -16.61
N ASP A 379 11.05 16.80 -17.09
CA ASP A 379 11.70 16.65 -18.38
C ASP A 379 12.83 15.60 -18.42
N GLY A 380 13.24 15.24 -19.63
CA GLY A 380 14.35 14.32 -19.92
C GLY A 380 15.74 14.85 -19.60
N ILE A 381 16.76 14.01 -19.84
CA ILE A 381 18.16 14.29 -19.52
C ILE A 381 18.75 15.49 -20.26
N GLY A 382 17.99 16.08 -21.18
CA GLY A 382 18.31 17.31 -21.85
C GLY A 382 18.11 18.58 -21.02
N LYS A 383 17.53 18.57 -19.82
CA LYS A 383 17.25 19.83 -19.11
C LYS A 383 18.47 20.39 -18.35
N SER A 384 18.84 21.64 -18.63
CA SER A 384 19.93 22.38 -17.94
C SER A 384 19.47 23.68 -17.26
N THR A 385 18.40 24.28 -17.76
CA THR A 385 17.77 25.53 -17.32
C THR A 385 16.26 25.35 -17.17
N PHE A 386 15.56 26.43 -16.77
CA PHE A 386 14.10 26.42 -16.64
C PHE A 386 13.39 26.36 -18.01
N GLU A 387 14.03 26.89 -19.06
CA GLU A 387 13.57 26.81 -20.44
C GLU A 387 13.57 25.36 -20.95
N TYR A 388 12.67 25.06 -21.89
CA TYR A 388 12.60 23.77 -22.55
C TYR A 388 13.23 23.82 -23.95
N LEU A 389 13.60 22.64 -24.47
CA LEU A 389 13.97 22.51 -25.87
C LEU A 389 12.73 22.71 -26.76
N PRO A 390 12.89 23.09 -28.05
CA PRO A 390 11.77 23.39 -28.93
C PRO A 390 10.73 22.28 -29.05
N ASP A 391 11.17 21.02 -29.14
CA ASP A 391 10.30 19.83 -29.21
C ASP A 391 9.48 19.64 -27.92
N ILE A 392 10.06 19.97 -26.76
CA ILE A 392 9.38 19.88 -25.47
C ILE A 392 8.44 21.07 -25.23
N GLU A 393 8.81 22.29 -25.65
CA GLU A 393 7.88 23.43 -25.64
C GLU A 393 6.67 23.13 -26.52
N GLU A 394 6.87 22.65 -27.75
CA GLU A 394 5.78 22.28 -28.66
C GLU A 394 4.87 21.20 -28.06
N PHE A 395 5.43 20.19 -27.40
CA PHE A 395 4.64 19.20 -26.66
C PHE A 395 3.80 19.82 -25.54
N LEU A 396 4.38 20.71 -24.72
CA LEU A 396 3.67 21.34 -23.60
C LEU A 396 2.61 22.35 -24.06
N ASP A 397 2.92 23.11 -25.11
CA ASP A 397 2.00 24.09 -25.71
C ASP A 397 0.86 23.39 -26.47
N THR A 398 1.04 22.14 -26.90
CA THR A 398 -0.04 21.28 -27.44
C THR A 398 -0.84 20.60 -26.32
N LEU A 399 -0.16 20.16 -25.25
CA LEU A 399 -0.80 19.45 -24.14
C LEU A 399 -1.71 20.36 -23.30
N ALA A 400 -1.23 21.55 -22.92
CA ALA A 400 -1.96 22.41 -21.99
C ALA A 400 -3.37 22.80 -22.48
N PRO A 401 -3.57 23.21 -23.75
CA PRO A 401 -4.91 23.48 -24.28
C PRO A 401 -5.78 22.24 -24.49
N ALA A 402 -5.18 21.05 -24.63
CA ALA A 402 -5.88 19.79 -24.82
C ALA A 402 -6.45 19.23 -23.51
N LEU A 403 -5.92 19.65 -22.35
CA LEU A 403 -6.40 19.19 -21.05
C LEU A 403 -7.79 19.80 -20.71
N PRO A 404 -8.65 19.04 -20.00
CA PRO A 404 -9.88 19.60 -19.41
C PRO A 404 -9.62 20.83 -18.53
N LYS A 405 -10.58 21.75 -18.48
CA LYS A 405 -10.47 23.05 -17.79
C LYS A 405 -10.27 22.95 -16.27
N ASP A 406 -10.59 21.81 -15.69
CA ASP A 406 -10.45 21.47 -14.27
C ASP A 406 -9.12 20.76 -13.96
N ILE A 407 -8.21 20.60 -14.93
CA ILE A 407 -6.90 19.97 -14.74
C ILE A 407 -5.79 21.02 -14.85
N ALA A 408 -5.01 21.17 -13.78
CA ALA A 408 -3.93 22.16 -13.71
C ALA A 408 -2.56 21.54 -14.07
N LEU A 409 -1.92 22.01 -15.13
CA LEU A 409 -0.56 21.59 -15.53
C LEU A 409 0.50 22.54 -14.96
N ILE A 410 1.50 21.99 -14.27
CA ILE A 410 2.67 22.70 -13.76
C ILE A 410 3.89 22.34 -14.61
N ARG A 411 4.52 23.37 -15.20
CA ARG A 411 5.79 23.27 -15.94
C ARG A 411 6.89 24.13 -15.31
N GLY A 412 8.11 24.00 -15.79
CA GLY A 412 9.28 24.76 -15.33
C GLY A 412 9.97 24.17 -14.09
N ILE A 413 9.87 22.87 -13.83
CA ILE A 413 10.60 22.19 -12.75
C ILE A 413 11.87 21.54 -13.30
N ILE A 414 12.99 21.65 -12.57
CA ILE A 414 14.27 21.02 -12.91
C ILE A 414 14.44 19.74 -12.06
N PRO A 415 14.22 18.54 -12.61
CA PRO A 415 14.29 17.29 -11.84
C PRO A 415 15.73 16.77 -11.63
N TYR A 416 16.74 17.59 -11.96
CA TYR A 416 18.16 17.21 -11.93
C TYR A 416 19.01 18.03 -10.94
N SER A 417 18.38 18.75 -10.00
CA SER A 417 19.05 19.55 -8.95
C SER A 417 18.22 19.56 -7.66
N VAL A 418 18.78 19.08 -6.55
CA VAL A 418 18.06 19.11 -5.24
C VAL A 418 17.95 20.53 -4.68
N LEU A 419 18.82 21.43 -5.12
CA LEU A 419 18.81 22.85 -4.75
C LEU A 419 17.91 23.69 -5.66
N ASN A 420 17.24 23.07 -6.66
CA ASN A 420 16.49 23.77 -7.72
C ASN A 420 17.29 24.89 -8.44
N ASN A 421 18.62 24.75 -8.53
CA ASN A 421 19.52 25.73 -9.16
C ASN A 421 19.89 25.29 -10.59
N PRO A 422 19.79 26.18 -11.58
CA PRO A 422 20.18 25.88 -12.95
C PRO A 422 21.71 25.69 -13.08
N LEU A 423 22.16 25.08 -14.17
CA LEU A 423 23.59 24.77 -14.36
C LEU A 423 24.46 26.00 -14.67
N ASP A 424 23.85 27.08 -15.16
CA ASP A 424 24.49 28.30 -15.61
C ASP A 424 24.69 29.34 -14.49
N GLN A 425 24.23 29.07 -13.26
CA GLN A 425 24.28 29.98 -12.12
C GLN A 425 24.88 29.30 -10.88
N ASP A 426 25.59 30.07 -10.06
CA ASP A 426 26.07 29.70 -8.72
C ASP A 426 26.83 28.37 -8.58
N ARG A 427 27.56 27.97 -9.63
CA ARG A 427 28.38 26.75 -9.70
C ARG A 427 29.80 27.03 -10.20
N PRO A 428 30.85 26.27 -9.77
CA PRO A 428 32.24 26.49 -10.19
C PRO A 428 32.48 26.43 -11.71
N LEU A 429 31.64 25.69 -12.45
CA LEU A 429 31.72 25.52 -13.90
C LEU A 429 30.61 26.25 -14.68
N ALA A 430 29.91 27.21 -14.07
CA ALA A 430 28.79 27.94 -14.69
C ALA A 430 29.14 28.58 -16.05
N PHE A 431 30.36 29.10 -16.20
CA PHE A 431 30.82 29.70 -17.47
C PHE A 431 30.89 28.68 -18.62
N LEU A 432 31.26 27.43 -18.32
CA LEU A 432 31.34 26.34 -19.29
C LEU A 432 29.94 25.94 -19.73
N TRP A 433 29.02 25.80 -18.78
CA TRP A 433 27.62 25.44 -19.05
C TRP A 433 26.91 26.50 -19.91
N LYS A 434 27.11 27.80 -19.66
CA LYS A 434 26.59 28.88 -20.54
C LYS A 434 27.05 28.74 -21.98
N ARG A 435 28.31 28.33 -22.20
CA ARG A 435 28.88 28.15 -23.54
C ARG A 435 28.35 26.88 -24.22
N VAL A 436 28.19 25.81 -23.46
CA VAL A 436 27.59 24.54 -23.93
C VAL A 436 26.12 24.76 -24.32
N GLU A 437 25.38 25.52 -23.53
CA GLU A 437 23.96 25.82 -23.76
C GLU A 437 23.75 26.65 -25.02
N LYS A 438 24.51 27.75 -25.21
CA LYS A 438 24.46 28.55 -26.44
C LYS A 438 24.76 27.73 -27.70
N SER A 439 25.69 26.78 -27.62
CA SER A 439 26.00 25.87 -28.74
C SER A 439 24.89 24.86 -29.02
N ARG A 440 24.12 24.48 -28.00
CA ARG A 440 23.08 23.47 -28.10
C ARG A 440 21.76 24.02 -28.64
N PHE A 441 21.36 25.23 -28.22
CA PHE A 441 20.22 25.92 -28.82
C PHE A 441 20.44 26.20 -30.31
N ALA A 442 21.69 26.42 -30.74
CA ALA A 442 22.04 26.58 -32.15
C ALA A 442 22.09 25.25 -32.94
N ASN A 443 22.47 24.15 -32.29
CA ASN A 443 22.45 22.81 -32.88
C ASN A 443 22.20 21.74 -31.78
N PRO A 444 20.97 21.18 -31.70
CA PRO A 444 20.62 20.15 -30.73
C PRO A 444 21.50 18.88 -30.82
N ALA A 445 22.08 18.59 -31.99
CA ALA A 445 23.00 17.47 -32.23
C ALA A 445 24.48 17.79 -31.94
N SER A 446 24.78 18.95 -31.33
CA SER A 446 26.16 19.33 -31.03
C SER A 446 26.83 18.36 -30.03
N ILE A 447 28.09 18.00 -30.31
CA ILE A 447 28.94 17.17 -29.43
C ILE A 447 29.09 17.81 -28.03
N LEU A 448 29.00 19.14 -27.94
CA LEU A 448 29.03 19.85 -26.66
C LEU A 448 27.75 19.63 -25.83
N GLY A 449 26.58 19.52 -26.47
CA GLY A 449 25.31 19.21 -25.80
C GLY A 449 25.29 17.83 -25.12
N LEU A 450 26.09 16.88 -25.63
CA LEU A 450 26.27 15.55 -25.03
C LEU A 450 26.81 15.62 -23.59
N LEU A 451 27.56 16.67 -23.23
CA LEU A 451 28.11 16.83 -21.88
C LEU A 451 27.01 17.04 -20.82
N ILE A 452 25.93 17.74 -21.17
CA ILE A 452 24.76 17.91 -20.29
C ILE A 452 24.05 16.57 -20.13
N ASN A 453 23.85 15.84 -21.23
CA ASN A 453 23.21 14.53 -21.21
C ASN A 453 23.99 13.53 -20.35
N ILE A 454 25.32 13.48 -20.48
CA ILE A 454 26.19 12.62 -19.65
C ILE A 454 26.05 12.98 -18.17
N ARG A 455 26.10 14.28 -17.82
CA ARG A 455 25.90 14.73 -16.44
C ARG A 455 24.54 14.28 -15.90
N ASN A 456 23.47 14.49 -16.66
CA ASN A 456 22.12 14.15 -16.23
C ASN A 456 21.90 12.63 -16.17
N VAL A 457 22.53 11.83 -17.02
CA VAL A 457 22.56 10.35 -16.91
C VAL A 457 23.23 9.91 -15.61
N LEU A 458 24.34 10.56 -15.20
CA LEU A 458 24.96 10.26 -13.91
C LEU A 458 24.02 10.59 -12.74
N ILE A 459 23.24 11.67 -12.84
CA ILE A 459 22.22 12.03 -11.85
C ILE A 459 21.04 11.04 -11.83
N VAL A 460 20.60 10.54 -12.99
CA VAL A 460 19.68 9.38 -13.07
C VAL A 460 20.28 8.18 -12.33
N GLY A 461 21.58 7.93 -12.50
CA GLY A 461 22.32 6.94 -11.71
C GLY A 461 22.30 7.21 -10.20
N VAL A 462 22.43 8.46 -9.77
CA VAL A 462 22.32 8.87 -8.35
C VAL A 462 20.92 8.55 -7.81
N SER A 463 19.87 8.93 -8.55
CA SER A 463 18.47 8.63 -8.20
C SER A 463 18.19 7.12 -8.09
N ALA A 464 18.76 6.32 -9.01
CA ALA A 464 18.59 4.88 -9.08
C ALA A 464 19.45 4.11 -8.06
N ASP A 465 20.51 4.70 -7.49
CA ASP A 465 21.40 4.05 -6.52
C ASP A 465 20.68 3.86 -5.17
N LYS A 466 20.81 2.67 -4.57
CA LYS A 466 20.19 2.37 -3.27
C LYS A 466 20.76 3.20 -2.10
N ARG A 467 21.96 3.76 -2.27
CA ARG A 467 22.68 4.55 -1.27
C ARG A 467 22.32 6.03 -1.38
N TYR A 468 22.46 6.60 -2.58
CA TYR A 468 22.25 8.03 -2.82
C TYR A 468 20.79 8.38 -3.14
N GLY A 469 20.07 7.47 -3.79
CA GLY A 469 18.72 7.66 -4.30
C GLY A 469 17.72 8.14 -3.25
N PRO A 470 17.60 7.50 -2.06
CA PRO A 470 16.65 7.96 -1.04
C PRO A 470 16.80 9.44 -0.67
N LEU A 471 18.04 9.94 -0.58
CA LEU A 471 18.32 11.34 -0.27
C LEU A 471 17.97 12.24 -1.48
N TYR A 472 18.41 11.84 -2.68
CA TYR A 472 18.16 12.59 -3.91
C TYR A 472 16.68 12.74 -4.22
N ASN A 473 15.96 11.61 -4.19
CA ASN A 473 14.57 11.49 -4.57
C ASN A 473 13.66 12.25 -3.59
N GLN A 474 14.06 12.34 -2.31
CA GLN A 474 13.41 13.21 -1.34
C GLN A 474 13.64 14.70 -1.64
N GLY A 475 14.86 15.09 -2.03
CA GLY A 475 15.14 16.47 -2.46
C GLY A 475 14.29 16.87 -3.67
N ILE A 476 14.18 16.00 -4.67
CA ILE A 476 13.30 16.24 -5.84
C ILE A 476 11.82 16.27 -5.43
N ALA A 477 11.39 15.41 -4.50
CA ALA A 477 10.04 15.47 -3.96
C ALA A 477 9.75 16.82 -3.29
N GLN A 478 10.73 17.42 -2.58
CA GLN A 478 10.57 18.75 -1.99
C GLN A 478 10.37 19.83 -3.06
N VAL A 479 11.13 19.79 -4.16
CA VAL A 479 10.97 20.75 -5.26
C VAL A 479 9.58 20.64 -5.89
N VAL A 480 9.10 19.42 -6.14
CA VAL A 480 7.75 19.19 -6.68
C VAL A 480 6.67 19.61 -5.69
N TYR A 481 6.83 19.31 -4.40
CA TYR A 481 5.92 19.72 -3.33
C TYR A 481 5.77 21.25 -3.29
N ASN A 482 6.89 21.97 -3.30
CA ASN A 482 6.88 23.43 -3.29
C ASN A 482 6.18 23.99 -4.53
N GLY A 483 6.37 23.36 -5.70
CA GLY A 483 5.68 23.75 -6.91
C GLY A 483 4.17 23.52 -6.85
N LEU A 484 3.73 22.40 -6.29
CA LEU A 484 2.30 22.13 -6.09
C LEU A 484 1.65 23.14 -5.15
N VAL A 485 2.24 23.37 -3.98
CA VAL A 485 1.66 24.28 -2.96
C VAL A 485 1.67 25.72 -3.43
N LYS A 486 2.76 26.18 -4.07
CA LYS A 486 2.83 27.52 -4.68
C LYS A 486 1.72 27.76 -5.70
N ASN A 487 1.38 26.73 -6.49
CA ASN A 487 0.35 26.78 -7.52
C ASN A 487 -1.04 26.34 -7.00
N GLY A 488 -1.29 26.44 -5.69
CA GLY A 488 -2.63 26.35 -5.10
C GLY A 488 -3.06 24.97 -4.59
N TYR A 489 -2.18 23.96 -4.61
CA TYR A 489 -2.52 22.64 -4.07
C TYR A 489 -2.83 22.74 -2.57
N ARG A 490 -4.05 22.38 -2.18
CA ARG A 490 -4.49 22.39 -0.77
C ARG A 490 -4.00 21.13 -0.06
N LEU A 491 -3.26 21.29 1.04
CA LEU A 491 -2.78 20.15 1.84
C LEU A 491 -3.95 19.31 2.35
N ASN A 492 -3.80 17.99 2.36
CA ASN A 492 -4.83 17.02 2.73
C ASN A 492 -6.12 17.08 1.89
N SER A 493 -6.14 17.81 0.77
CA SER A 493 -7.30 17.84 -0.14
C SER A 493 -7.51 16.53 -0.89
N SER A 494 -6.47 15.69 -0.98
CA SER A 494 -6.48 14.41 -1.70
C SER A 494 -6.80 14.53 -3.19
N ILE A 495 -6.66 15.74 -3.76
CA ILE A 495 -6.76 15.95 -5.21
C ILE A 495 -5.67 15.11 -5.88
N PRO A 496 -6.00 14.24 -6.85
CA PRO A 496 -5.02 13.41 -7.53
C PRO A 496 -3.90 14.22 -8.20
N ILE A 497 -2.67 13.70 -8.11
CA ILE A 497 -1.48 14.26 -8.76
C ILE A 497 -0.99 13.28 -9.82
N THR A 498 -0.66 13.77 -11.01
CA THR A 498 -0.06 12.98 -12.08
C THR A 498 1.29 13.54 -12.46
N LEU A 499 2.35 12.75 -12.31
CA LEU A 499 3.69 13.13 -12.73
C LEU A 499 3.91 12.61 -14.16
N ILE A 500 4.16 13.50 -15.12
CA ILE A 500 4.55 13.13 -16.47
C ILE A 500 6.06 13.21 -16.57
N GLY A 501 6.72 12.09 -16.86
CA GLY A 501 8.18 12.00 -16.95
C GLY A 501 8.65 11.56 -18.33
N TYR A 502 9.40 12.41 -19.04
CA TYR A 502 10.02 12.04 -20.33
C TYR A 502 11.44 11.49 -20.13
N SER A 503 11.80 10.37 -20.75
CA SER A 503 13.14 9.78 -20.69
C SER A 503 13.65 9.60 -19.24
N GLY A 504 14.79 10.20 -18.85
CA GLY A 504 15.28 10.23 -17.47
C GLY A 504 14.31 10.83 -16.45
N GLY A 505 13.41 11.71 -16.87
CA GLY A 505 12.32 12.26 -16.05
C GLY A 505 11.36 11.17 -15.55
N GLY A 506 11.19 10.07 -16.29
CA GLY A 506 10.41 8.91 -15.84
C GLY A 506 10.97 8.26 -14.56
N GLN A 507 12.30 8.14 -14.46
CA GLN A 507 12.97 7.69 -13.23
C GLN A 507 12.68 8.67 -12.10
N MET A 508 12.83 9.97 -12.34
CA MET A 508 12.63 11.01 -11.32
C MET A 508 11.20 11.02 -10.79
N SER A 509 10.20 10.95 -11.68
CA SER A 509 8.78 10.84 -11.33
C SER A 509 8.51 9.61 -10.45
N CYS A 510 8.95 8.43 -10.87
CA CYS A 510 8.74 7.20 -10.09
C CYS A 510 9.46 7.21 -8.75
N ALA A 511 10.60 7.88 -8.68
CA ALA A 511 11.47 7.88 -7.51
C ALA A 511 11.02 8.87 -6.43
N CYS A 512 10.55 10.06 -6.81
CA CYS A 512 10.09 11.09 -5.87
C CYS A 512 8.65 10.87 -5.40
N ALA A 513 7.80 10.23 -6.21
CA ALA A 513 6.37 10.06 -5.92
C ALA A 513 6.05 9.37 -4.58
N PRO A 514 6.76 8.32 -4.11
CA PRO A 514 6.49 7.74 -2.80
C PRO A 514 6.72 8.71 -1.62
N PHE A 515 7.62 9.68 -1.78
CA PHE A 515 7.85 10.73 -0.78
C PHE A 515 6.77 11.81 -0.84
N LEU A 516 6.40 12.23 -2.05
CA LEU A 516 5.29 13.17 -2.28
C LEU A 516 3.97 12.64 -1.71
N LYS A 517 3.63 11.38 -1.98
CA LYS A 517 2.41 10.74 -1.48
C LYS A 517 2.36 10.75 0.04
N ARG A 518 3.50 10.49 0.71
CA ARG A 518 3.59 10.56 2.18
C ARG A 518 3.39 11.98 2.71
N ALA A 519 3.93 12.99 2.02
CA ALA A 519 3.86 14.37 2.46
C ALA A 519 2.47 15.01 2.23
N LEU A 520 1.79 14.62 1.14
CA LEU A 520 0.54 15.25 0.70
C LEU A 520 -0.71 14.43 1.03
N SER A 521 -0.55 13.16 1.40
CA SER A 521 -1.64 12.18 1.56
C SER A 521 -2.55 12.14 0.33
N ALA A 522 -1.95 12.20 -0.86
CA ALA A 522 -2.65 12.36 -2.14
C ALA A 522 -2.46 11.12 -3.04
N PRO A 523 -3.46 10.76 -3.87
CA PRO A 523 -3.28 9.77 -4.93
C PRO A 523 -2.26 10.26 -5.95
N ILE A 524 -1.25 9.46 -6.27
CA ILE A 524 -0.21 9.82 -7.25
C ILE A 524 -0.10 8.76 -8.35
N ASN A 525 -0.33 9.21 -9.59
CA ASN A 525 -0.09 8.48 -10.82
C ASN A 525 1.19 8.97 -11.51
N VAL A 526 1.84 8.08 -12.26
CA VAL A 526 2.97 8.45 -13.12
C VAL A 526 2.68 8.06 -14.56
N ILE A 527 2.82 9.00 -15.48
CA ILE A 527 2.86 8.75 -16.92
C ILE A 527 4.31 8.88 -17.37
N SER A 528 4.91 7.78 -17.79
CA SER A 528 6.27 7.75 -18.29
C SER A 528 6.28 7.69 -19.81
N LEU A 529 6.96 8.63 -20.45
CA LEU A 529 7.13 8.72 -21.89
C LEU A 529 8.56 8.25 -22.24
N GLY A 530 8.70 7.01 -22.74
CA GLY A 530 10.01 6.40 -23.06
C GLY A 530 10.96 6.31 -21.86
N GLY A 531 10.44 6.22 -20.63
CA GLY A 531 11.26 6.46 -19.44
C GLY A 531 12.25 5.35 -19.07
N VAL A 532 13.45 5.74 -18.64
CA VAL A 532 14.50 4.80 -18.19
C VAL A 532 14.39 4.60 -16.68
N ILE A 533 13.49 3.71 -16.24
CA ILE A 533 13.13 3.54 -14.82
C ILE A 533 13.90 2.37 -14.18
N SER A 534 14.38 2.55 -12.96
CA SER A 534 15.06 1.52 -12.17
C SER A 534 14.08 0.71 -11.32
N ALA A 535 14.44 -0.55 -11.03
CA ALA A 535 13.67 -1.41 -10.12
C ALA A 535 13.83 -1.05 -8.63
N ASN A 536 14.60 -0.02 -8.30
CA ASN A 536 14.79 0.47 -6.93
C ASN A 536 13.74 1.52 -6.54
N CYS A 537 12.99 2.06 -7.50
CA CYS A 537 11.82 2.90 -7.22
C CYS A 537 10.70 2.04 -6.62
N ASN A 538 10.13 2.48 -5.52
CA ASN A 538 9.05 1.75 -4.84
C ASN A 538 7.69 2.02 -5.51
N ILE A 539 7.54 1.53 -6.74
CA ILE A 539 6.34 1.71 -7.59
C ILE A 539 5.08 1.18 -6.90
N LEU A 540 5.22 0.21 -5.98
CA LEU A 540 4.09 -0.34 -5.22
C LEU A 540 3.32 0.71 -4.40
N LYS A 541 3.95 1.85 -4.07
CA LYS A 541 3.31 2.94 -3.33
C LYS A 541 2.48 3.87 -4.20
N LEU A 542 2.67 3.85 -5.51
CA LEU A 542 1.89 4.65 -6.47
C LEU A 542 0.49 4.07 -6.65
N GLU A 543 -0.45 4.88 -7.15
CA GLU A 543 -1.71 4.30 -7.65
C GLU A 543 -1.39 3.48 -8.90
N HIS A 544 -0.79 4.13 -9.91
CA HIS A 544 -0.39 3.44 -11.12
C HIS A 544 0.82 4.07 -11.83
N LEU A 545 1.55 3.24 -12.58
CA LEU A 545 2.54 3.66 -13.57
C LEU A 545 2.06 3.30 -14.97
N TYR A 546 1.71 4.31 -15.76
CA TYR A 546 1.48 4.19 -17.19
C TYR A 546 2.80 4.42 -17.93
N HIS A 547 3.33 3.40 -18.57
CA HIS A 547 4.62 3.45 -19.26
C HIS A 547 4.42 3.33 -20.77
N LEU A 548 4.46 4.47 -21.46
CA LEU A 548 4.27 4.59 -22.90
C LEU A 548 5.62 4.43 -23.59
N VAL A 549 5.73 3.44 -24.48
CA VAL A 549 7.01 3.02 -25.09
C VAL A 549 6.82 2.86 -26.59
N GLY A 550 7.72 3.44 -27.38
CA GLY A 550 7.79 3.19 -28.82
C GLY A 550 8.44 1.84 -29.13
N ASP A 551 7.94 1.12 -30.13
CA ASP A 551 8.47 -0.20 -30.51
C ASP A 551 9.92 -0.13 -31.02
N LYS A 552 10.37 1.06 -31.45
CA LYS A 552 11.74 1.35 -31.89
C LYS A 552 12.53 2.20 -30.88
N ASP A 553 12.03 2.36 -29.65
CA ASP A 553 12.73 3.09 -28.59
C ASP A 553 13.90 2.26 -28.03
N GLY A 554 15.10 2.49 -28.58
CA GLY A 554 16.33 1.86 -28.08
C GLY A 554 16.81 2.39 -26.73
N VAL A 555 16.35 3.56 -26.28
CA VAL A 555 16.79 4.18 -25.03
C VAL A 555 16.06 3.57 -23.83
N GLU A 556 14.75 3.36 -23.92
CA GLU A 556 13.98 2.66 -22.88
C GLU A 556 14.55 1.26 -22.63
N GLN A 557 14.86 0.53 -23.71
CA GLN A 557 15.40 -0.83 -23.65
C GLN A 557 16.71 -0.93 -22.85
N ILE A 558 17.56 0.11 -22.92
CA ILE A 558 18.80 0.18 -22.12
C ILE A 558 18.48 0.12 -20.63
N GLY A 559 17.36 0.71 -20.18
CA GLY A 559 16.92 0.63 -18.78
C GLY A 559 16.63 -0.78 -18.34
N ALA A 560 15.92 -1.58 -19.15
CA ALA A 560 15.63 -2.97 -18.84
C ALA A 560 16.91 -3.83 -18.74
N VAL A 561 17.94 -3.51 -19.52
CA VAL A 561 19.25 -4.20 -19.50
C VAL A 561 20.10 -3.75 -18.31
N MET A 562 20.24 -2.44 -18.10
CA MET A 562 21.14 -1.87 -17.08
C MET A 562 20.65 -2.06 -15.65
N PHE A 563 19.35 -2.32 -15.44
CA PHE A 563 18.77 -2.54 -14.12
C PHE A 563 18.40 -4.01 -13.89
N PRO A 564 19.28 -4.87 -13.32
CA PRO A 564 19.00 -6.29 -13.12
C PRO A 564 17.72 -6.57 -12.34
N GLY A 565 17.32 -5.67 -11.44
CA GLY A 565 16.04 -5.80 -10.74
C GLY A 565 14.79 -5.77 -11.63
N ARG A 566 14.88 -5.34 -12.90
CA ARG A 566 13.80 -5.46 -13.89
C ARG A 566 13.74 -6.85 -14.53
N TRP A 567 14.76 -7.69 -14.35
CA TRP A 567 14.81 -9.02 -14.94
C TRP A 567 13.91 -9.99 -14.18
N LYS A 568 13.33 -10.97 -14.89
CA LYS A 568 12.42 -11.98 -14.31
C LYS A 568 13.08 -12.83 -13.20
N LEU A 569 14.42 -12.92 -13.19
CA LEU A 569 15.20 -13.63 -12.16
C LEU A 569 15.10 -13.00 -10.76
N PHE A 570 14.64 -11.75 -10.64
CA PHE A 570 14.48 -11.06 -9.37
C PHE A 570 12.99 -10.81 -9.06
N PRO A 571 12.19 -11.85 -8.78
CA PRO A 571 10.73 -11.73 -8.64
C PRO A 571 10.27 -10.86 -7.47
N LEU A 572 11.16 -10.61 -6.50
CA LEU A 572 10.91 -9.80 -5.30
C LEU A 572 11.27 -8.31 -5.48
N SER A 573 11.75 -7.89 -6.65
CA SER A 573 12.01 -6.46 -6.92
C SER A 573 10.70 -5.66 -6.94
N TYR A 574 10.78 -4.36 -6.63
CA TYR A 574 9.60 -3.49 -6.68
C TYR A 574 8.94 -3.49 -8.07
N TRP A 575 9.75 -3.48 -9.12
CA TRP A 575 9.28 -3.54 -10.50
C TRP A 575 8.47 -4.80 -10.78
N ASN A 576 9.03 -5.99 -10.52
CA ASN A 576 8.37 -7.25 -10.86
C ASN A 576 7.12 -7.50 -10.00
N ARG A 577 7.14 -7.07 -8.74
CA ARG A 577 5.95 -7.11 -7.88
C ARG A 577 4.86 -6.16 -8.37
N ALA A 578 5.21 -4.92 -8.70
CA ALA A 578 4.25 -3.95 -9.22
C ALA A 578 3.63 -4.42 -10.54
N LYS A 579 4.42 -5.03 -11.42
CA LYS A 579 3.91 -5.65 -12.66
C LYS A 579 2.91 -6.78 -12.40
N ARG A 580 3.20 -7.71 -11.47
CA ARG A 580 2.26 -8.80 -11.14
C ARG A 580 0.95 -8.29 -10.53
N ARG A 581 1.02 -7.23 -9.74
CA ARG A 581 -0.13 -6.58 -9.09
C ARG A 581 -0.96 -5.67 -10.01
N GLY A 582 -0.63 -5.60 -11.29
CA GLY A 582 -1.34 -4.70 -12.20
C GLY A 582 -1.06 -3.21 -11.95
N LYS A 583 -0.03 -2.84 -11.17
CA LYS A 583 0.33 -1.42 -10.90
C LYS A 583 1.17 -0.76 -12.00
N ILE A 584 1.47 -1.49 -13.08
CA ILE A 584 2.23 -1.00 -14.22
C ILE A 584 1.48 -1.42 -15.49
N SER A 585 1.04 -0.44 -16.28
CA SER A 585 0.59 -0.66 -17.65
C SER A 585 1.69 -0.25 -18.61
N ILE A 586 2.17 -1.17 -19.43
CA ILE A 586 3.12 -0.88 -20.50
C ILE A 586 2.32 -0.77 -21.80
N LEU A 587 2.32 0.41 -22.42
CA LEU A 587 1.51 0.76 -23.58
C LEU A 587 2.44 0.99 -24.78
N SER A 588 2.25 0.23 -25.86
CA SER A 588 2.98 0.47 -27.11
C SER A 588 2.45 1.73 -27.78
N MET A 589 3.38 2.57 -28.26
CA MET A 589 3.10 3.76 -29.07
C MET A 589 3.28 3.48 -30.58
N GLY A 590 3.40 2.20 -30.97
CA GLY A 590 3.64 1.80 -32.35
C GLY A 590 5.09 2.02 -32.80
N PRO A 591 5.37 2.12 -34.11
CA PRO A 591 6.71 2.03 -34.70
C PRO A 591 7.54 3.32 -34.60
N VAL A 592 7.49 3.98 -33.44
CA VAL A 592 8.15 5.25 -33.10
C VAL A 592 9.40 5.03 -32.25
N GLY A 593 10.36 5.96 -32.34
CA GLY A 593 11.61 5.98 -31.58
C GLY A 593 11.54 6.82 -30.30
N HIS A 594 12.70 7.16 -29.73
CA HIS A 594 12.77 7.85 -28.42
C HIS A 594 12.59 9.37 -28.49
N GLN A 595 13.27 10.03 -29.43
CA GLN A 595 13.41 11.49 -29.53
C GLN A 595 13.22 11.96 -30.98
N VAL A 596 12.91 13.23 -31.17
CA VAL A 596 12.74 13.84 -32.50
C VAL A 596 14.09 13.91 -33.24
N PRO A 597 14.15 13.63 -34.55
CA PRO A 597 13.08 13.14 -35.42
C PRO A 597 12.82 11.63 -35.27
N GLY A 598 11.59 11.22 -35.52
CA GLY A 598 11.08 9.85 -35.46
C GLY A 598 10.60 9.39 -34.09
N GLY A 599 10.55 10.28 -33.08
CA GLY A 599 10.28 9.93 -31.68
C GLY A 599 8.82 10.07 -31.24
N ILE A 600 8.49 9.62 -30.02
CA ILE A 600 7.13 9.70 -29.45
C ILE A 600 6.53 11.12 -29.41
N LEU A 601 7.38 12.16 -29.32
CA LEU A 601 6.96 13.57 -29.30
C LEU A 601 7.06 14.26 -30.67
N ASP A 602 7.26 13.51 -31.76
CA ASP A 602 7.48 14.09 -33.08
C ASP A 602 6.17 14.61 -33.72
N PRO A 603 6.07 15.93 -34.01
CA PRO A 603 4.89 16.53 -34.66
C PRO A 603 4.82 16.24 -36.17
N ASP A 604 5.91 15.84 -36.80
CA ASP A 604 6.04 15.61 -38.24
C ASP A 604 5.89 14.13 -38.61
N LEU A 605 6.18 13.21 -37.69
CA LEU A 605 6.01 11.77 -37.92
C LEU A 605 4.53 11.41 -38.00
N ARG A 606 4.04 11.03 -39.19
CA ARG A 606 2.67 10.53 -39.40
C ARG A 606 2.59 9.01 -39.21
N LEU A 607 1.59 8.57 -38.45
CA LEU A 607 1.29 7.17 -38.19
C LEU A 607 0.27 6.63 -39.21
N SER A 608 0.02 5.32 -39.17
CA SER A 608 -0.84 4.64 -40.16
C SER A 608 -2.30 5.09 -40.13
N ASP A 609 -2.76 5.66 -39.02
CA ASP A 609 -4.09 6.21 -38.82
C ASP A 609 -4.20 7.70 -39.22
N GLY A 610 -3.11 8.31 -39.70
CA GLY A 610 -3.04 9.69 -40.18
C GLY A 610 -2.70 10.72 -39.11
N HIS A 611 -2.73 10.37 -37.82
CA HIS A 611 -2.31 11.27 -36.74
C HIS A 611 -0.78 11.39 -36.68
N SER A 612 -0.28 12.49 -36.13
CA SER A 612 1.13 12.61 -35.77
C SER A 612 1.46 11.78 -34.52
N SER A 613 2.74 11.45 -34.33
CA SER A 613 3.19 10.79 -33.10
C SER A 613 2.92 11.66 -31.86
N LEU A 614 3.09 12.97 -31.97
CA LEU A 614 2.75 13.92 -30.91
C LEU A 614 1.24 13.87 -30.59
N GLU A 615 0.38 13.95 -31.60
CA GLU A 615 -1.08 13.86 -31.43
C GLU A 615 -1.49 12.55 -30.75
N GLN A 616 -0.90 11.42 -31.16
CA GLN A 616 -1.12 10.14 -30.49
C GLN A 616 -0.72 10.22 -29.01
N THR A 617 0.45 10.78 -28.68
CA THR A 617 0.91 10.93 -27.30
C THR A 617 -0.05 11.76 -26.46
N ILE A 618 -0.54 12.89 -26.99
CA ILE A 618 -1.54 13.73 -26.31
C ILE A 618 -2.85 12.96 -26.08
N ASN A 619 -3.34 12.25 -27.09
CA ASN A 619 -4.56 11.44 -27.00
C ASN A 619 -4.46 10.35 -25.90
N TYR A 620 -3.30 9.69 -25.78
CA TYR A 620 -3.07 8.73 -24.70
C TYR A 620 -3.04 9.39 -23.32
N ILE A 621 -2.37 10.56 -23.19
CA ILE A 621 -2.34 11.30 -21.92
C ILE A 621 -3.77 11.69 -21.51
N GLN A 622 -4.58 12.23 -22.43
CA GLN A 622 -5.98 12.58 -22.17
C GLN A 622 -6.78 11.38 -21.67
N LYS A 623 -6.73 10.25 -22.40
CA LYS A 623 -7.41 9.01 -21.99
C LYS A 623 -6.99 8.54 -20.61
N ILE A 624 -5.71 8.65 -20.25
CA ILE A 624 -5.20 8.26 -18.93
C ILE A 624 -5.73 9.18 -17.83
N VAL A 625 -5.67 10.51 -18.02
CA VAL A 625 -6.06 11.47 -16.95
C VAL A 625 -7.58 11.57 -16.77
N GLN A 626 -8.34 11.24 -17.82
CA GLN A 626 -9.81 11.14 -17.80
C GLN A 626 -10.30 9.77 -17.30
N GLY A 627 -9.44 8.74 -17.32
CA GLY A 627 -9.81 7.38 -16.91
C GLY A 627 -10.48 6.55 -18.02
N ASP A 628 -10.39 7.00 -19.28
CA ASP A 628 -10.99 6.37 -20.46
C ASP A 628 -10.07 5.33 -21.13
N LEU A 629 -8.85 5.14 -20.61
CA LEU A 629 -7.94 4.15 -21.12
C LEU A 629 -8.35 2.74 -20.65
N LEU A 630 -9.30 2.15 -21.36
CA LEU A 630 -9.67 0.74 -21.25
C LEU A 630 -8.85 -0.05 -22.27
N PRO A 631 -7.72 -0.69 -21.91
CA PRO A 631 -7.17 -1.72 -22.79
C PRO A 631 -8.29 -2.74 -23.05
N GLN A 632 -8.52 -3.09 -24.31
CA GLN A 632 -9.48 -4.15 -24.66
C GLN A 632 -8.92 -5.49 -24.19
N ILE A 633 -9.09 -5.79 -22.91
CA ILE A 633 -8.84 -7.09 -22.34
C ILE A 633 -10.18 -7.81 -22.37
N ASP A 634 -10.28 -8.80 -23.24
CA ASP A 634 -11.41 -9.73 -23.23
C ASP A 634 -11.34 -10.56 -21.93
N LEU A 635 -12.08 -10.11 -20.92
CA LEU A 635 -12.26 -10.79 -19.64
C LEU A 635 -13.51 -11.69 -19.64
N THR A 636 -14.06 -12.00 -20.81
CA THR A 636 -15.19 -12.94 -20.91
C THR A 636 -14.76 -14.29 -20.36
N ALA A 637 -15.50 -14.78 -19.36
CA ALA A 637 -15.21 -16.05 -18.73
C ALA A 637 -15.36 -17.20 -19.75
N ILE A 638 -14.36 -18.08 -19.81
CA ILE A 638 -14.42 -19.29 -20.62
C ILE A 638 -15.27 -20.36 -19.93
N GLN A 639 -15.26 -20.37 -18.61
CA GLN A 639 -16.06 -21.26 -17.77
C GLN A 639 -17.12 -20.45 -17.04
N ALA A 640 -18.38 -20.85 -17.18
CA ALA A 640 -19.49 -20.23 -16.45
C ALA A 640 -19.33 -20.45 -14.93
N SER A 641 -19.46 -19.36 -14.19
CA SER A 641 -19.58 -19.35 -12.74
C SER A 641 -20.92 -19.92 -12.27
N ASN A 642 -21.01 -20.36 -11.01
CA ASN A 642 -22.30 -20.75 -10.43
C ASN A 642 -23.31 -19.58 -10.50
N TYR A 643 -22.86 -18.35 -10.23
CA TYR A 643 -23.66 -17.14 -10.36
C TYR A 643 -24.31 -16.98 -11.75
N GLU A 644 -23.53 -17.14 -12.82
CA GLU A 644 -24.06 -17.05 -14.20
C GLU A 644 -25.08 -18.15 -14.49
N LEU A 645 -24.88 -19.34 -13.95
CA LEU A 645 -25.85 -20.44 -14.05
C LEU A 645 -27.12 -20.15 -13.25
N TYR A 646 -26.99 -19.66 -12.01
CA TYR A 646 -28.13 -19.31 -11.16
C TYR A 646 -29.03 -18.26 -11.80
N ARG A 647 -28.42 -17.27 -12.47
CA ARG A 647 -29.15 -16.25 -13.23
C ARG A 647 -29.92 -16.78 -14.44
N GLN A 648 -29.74 -18.04 -14.85
CA GLN A 648 -30.56 -18.63 -15.92
C GLN A 648 -32.01 -18.82 -15.47
N ALA A 649 -32.26 -19.01 -14.17
CA ALA A 649 -33.60 -19.04 -13.62
C ALA A 649 -34.16 -17.63 -13.43
N ASP A 650 -35.35 -17.37 -13.97
CA ASP A 650 -35.92 -16.03 -14.02
C ASP A 650 -36.18 -15.44 -12.63
N PHE A 651 -36.55 -16.26 -11.63
CA PHE A 651 -36.81 -15.82 -10.25
C PHE A 651 -35.56 -15.28 -9.51
N ASN A 652 -34.36 -15.47 -10.07
CA ASN A 652 -33.12 -14.88 -9.55
C ASN A 652 -32.82 -13.50 -10.17
N ARG A 653 -33.65 -13.03 -11.11
CA ARG A 653 -33.46 -11.75 -11.80
C ARG A 653 -34.41 -10.68 -11.24
N PRO A 654 -33.94 -9.47 -10.90
CA PRO A 654 -34.81 -8.41 -10.37
C PRO A 654 -36.01 -8.06 -11.28
N GLU A 655 -35.81 -8.09 -12.60
CA GLU A 655 -36.83 -7.79 -13.62
C GLU A 655 -38.01 -8.78 -13.64
N TYR A 656 -37.87 -9.95 -13.00
CA TYR A 656 -38.96 -10.92 -12.86
C TYR A 656 -40.07 -10.43 -11.91
N TYR A 657 -39.76 -9.45 -11.05
CA TYR A 657 -40.66 -8.93 -10.01
C TYR A 657 -41.13 -7.52 -10.34
N PRO A 658 -42.38 -7.32 -10.82
CA PRO A 658 -42.89 -5.98 -11.13
C PRO A 658 -42.91 -5.07 -9.89
N ILE A 659 -42.60 -3.79 -10.05
CA ILE A 659 -42.51 -2.83 -8.94
C ILE A 659 -43.90 -2.36 -8.47
N ASP A 660 -44.87 -2.34 -9.38
CA ASP A 660 -46.26 -1.95 -9.16
C ASP A 660 -47.09 -3.00 -8.41
N GLN A 661 -46.58 -4.24 -8.32
CA GLN A 661 -47.23 -5.31 -7.55
C GLN A 661 -47.11 -5.07 -6.04
N THR A 662 -48.24 -5.10 -5.35
CA THR A 662 -48.32 -4.94 -3.90
C THR A 662 -48.79 -6.22 -3.19
N VAL A 663 -48.43 -6.33 -1.92
CA VAL A 663 -48.82 -7.44 -1.04
C VAL A 663 -49.86 -6.97 -0.02
N ASN A 664 -50.61 -7.91 0.57
CA ASN A 664 -51.51 -7.58 1.67
C ASN A 664 -50.66 -7.21 2.92
N PRO A 665 -50.72 -5.96 3.43
CA PRO A 665 -49.87 -5.51 4.52
C PRO A 665 -50.20 -6.17 5.88
N ASN A 666 -51.31 -6.90 5.97
CA ASN A 666 -51.65 -7.71 7.15
C ASN A 666 -50.98 -9.09 7.13
N LEU A 667 -50.58 -9.58 5.96
CA LEU A 667 -49.96 -10.90 5.78
C LEU A 667 -48.44 -10.79 5.56
N TYR A 668 -48.01 -9.69 4.93
CA TYR A 668 -46.63 -9.44 4.57
C TYR A 668 -46.17 -8.06 5.04
N LYS A 669 -44.88 -7.94 5.34
CA LYS A 669 -44.24 -6.69 5.78
C LYS A 669 -42.99 -6.41 4.92
N PRO A 670 -42.68 -5.14 4.62
CA PRO A 670 -41.42 -4.80 3.94
C PRO A 670 -40.23 -5.21 4.81
N ILE A 671 -39.12 -5.60 4.18
CA ILE A 671 -37.90 -5.99 4.90
C ILE A 671 -37.21 -4.78 5.54
N GLY A 672 -37.21 -3.63 4.85
CA GLY A 672 -36.67 -2.37 5.36
C GLY A 672 -37.44 -1.16 4.83
N THR A 673 -37.20 0.01 5.43
CA THR A 673 -37.90 1.26 5.07
C THR A 673 -37.57 1.70 3.65
N TRP A 674 -36.29 1.69 3.29
CA TRP A 674 -35.80 2.02 1.96
C TRP A 674 -35.15 0.79 1.33
N MET A 675 -35.66 0.38 0.17
CA MET A 675 -35.16 -0.80 -0.55
C MET A 675 -35.10 -0.51 -2.04
N GLY A 676 -34.13 -1.10 -2.73
CA GLY A 676 -33.97 -0.89 -4.15
C GLY A 676 -32.77 -1.59 -4.76
N ARG A 677 -32.63 -1.43 -6.07
CA ARG A 677 -31.54 -2.00 -6.85
C ARG A 677 -30.45 -0.97 -7.10
N LEU A 678 -29.21 -1.35 -6.83
CA LEU A 678 -28.04 -0.55 -7.17
C LEU A 678 -27.73 -0.69 -8.65
N ILE A 679 -27.51 0.44 -9.31
CA ILE A 679 -27.14 0.53 -10.72
C ILE A 679 -25.81 1.26 -10.83
N LEU A 680 -24.81 0.60 -11.42
CA LEU A 680 -23.53 1.22 -11.69
C LEU A 680 -23.70 2.22 -12.86
N PRO A 681 -23.35 3.51 -12.70
CA PRO A 681 -23.46 4.47 -13.78
C PRO A 681 -22.54 4.11 -14.93
N LYS A 682 -22.91 4.49 -16.16
CA LYS A 682 -21.96 4.41 -17.28
C LYS A 682 -20.79 5.35 -17.04
N LEU A 683 -19.61 5.01 -17.57
CA LEU A 683 -18.38 5.77 -17.33
C LEU A 683 -18.54 7.26 -17.69
N GLU A 684 -19.25 7.57 -18.78
CA GLU A 684 -19.47 8.93 -19.26
C GLU A 684 -20.42 9.75 -18.35
N GLN A 685 -21.28 9.08 -17.59
CA GLN A 685 -22.25 9.69 -16.66
C GLN A 685 -21.68 9.84 -15.24
N ARG A 686 -20.61 9.10 -14.94
CA ARG A 686 -20.03 8.96 -13.60
C ARG A 686 -19.67 10.29 -12.95
N SER A 687 -19.07 11.21 -13.70
CA SER A 687 -18.63 12.52 -13.21
C SER A 687 -19.79 13.42 -12.75
N GLN A 688 -20.96 13.26 -13.35
CA GLN A 688 -22.19 13.98 -13.00
C GLN A 688 -22.95 13.31 -11.86
N ILE A 689 -22.94 11.97 -11.82
CA ILE A 689 -23.65 11.18 -10.81
C ILE A 689 -22.92 11.20 -9.46
N ARG A 690 -21.58 11.13 -9.43
CA ARG A 690 -20.76 11.18 -8.19
C ARG A 690 -21.28 10.25 -7.08
N GLY A 691 -21.45 8.98 -7.42
CA GLY A 691 -22.08 7.95 -6.61
C GLY A 691 -22.65 6.86 -7.52
N VAL A 692 -23.73 6.20 -7.09
CA VAL A 692 -24.43 5.20 -7.89
C VAL A 692 -25.87 5.60 -8.15
N LEU A 693 -26.55 4.91 -9.06
CA LEU A 693 -27.98 5.05 -9.27
C LEU A 693 -28.72 4.02 -8.40
N PHE A 694 -29.92 4.36 -7.97
CA PHE A 694 -30.76 3.54 -7.09
C PHE A 694 -32.19 3.51 -7.62
N GLU A 695 -32.65 2.33 -8.05
CA GLU A 695 -34.03 2.09 -8.47
C GLU A 695 -34.87 1.77 -7.23
N VAL A 696 -35.75 2.69 -6.85
CA VAL A 696 -36.50 2.63 -5.58
C VAL A 696 -37.61 1.59 -5.68
N TYR A 697 -37.55 0.55 -4.84
CA TYR A 697 -38.60 -0.48 -4.72
C TYR A 697 -39.52 -0.23 -3.54
N HIS A 698 -39.02 0.41 -2.50
CA HIS A 698 -39.79 0.80 -1.33
C HIS A 698 -39.13 2.03 -0.68
N ALA A 699 -39.94 2.91 -0.13
CA ALA A 699 -39.52 4.14 0.53
C ALA A 699 -40.33 4.36 1.82
N ASP A 700 -39.97 5.39 2.58
CA ASP A 700 -40.82 5.86 3.69
C ASP A 700 -42.15 6.46 3.19
N THR A 701 -43.06 6.74 4.13
CA THR A 701 -44.42 7.22 3.83
C THR A 701 -44.42 8.54 3.05
N ASP A 702 -43.46 9.43 3.36
CA ASP A 702 -43.39 10.77 2.76
C ASP A 702 -42.81 10.73 1.33
N SER A 703 -42.03 9.69 1.01
CA SER A 703 -41.33 9.54 -0.27
C SER A 703 -41.89 8.44 -1.18
N GLN A 704 -43.12 7.97 -0.93
CA GLN A 704 -43.76 6.91 -1.75
C GLN A 704 -43.82 7.25 -3.25
N HIS A 705 -43.91 8.54 -3.59
CA HIS A 705 -43.92 9.02 -4.97
C HIS A 705 -42.64 8.67 -5.75
N LEU A 706 -41.55 8.31 -5.06
CA LEU A 706 -40.27 7.90 -5.65
C LEU A 706 -40.21 6.42 -6.02
N VAL A 707 -41.14 5.59 -5.55
CA VAL A 707 -41.17 4.16 -5.88
C VAL A 707 -41.32 3.98 -7.39
N GLY A 708 -40.47 3.15 -7.98
CA GLY A 708 -40.36 2.94 -9.42
C GLY A 708 -39.45 3.94 -10.16
N GLN A 709 -38.93 4.96 -9.48
CA GLN A 709 -37.98 5.91 -10.07
C GLN A 709 -36.53 5.50 -9.84
N VAL A 710 -35.64 5.94 -10.74
CA VAL A 710 -34.19 5.83 -10.58
C VAL A 710 -33.65 7.17 -10.10
N VAL A 711 -33.07 7.17 -8.89
CA VAL A 711 -32.53 8.36 -8.23
C VAL A 711 -31.02 8.22 -8.01
N LYS A 712 -30.33 9.33 -7.71
CA LYS A 712 -28.91 9.29 -7.35
C LYS A 712 -28.78 8.82 -5.89
N LEU A 713 -27.83 7.95 -5.60
CA LEU A 713 -27.46 7.54 -4.25
C LEU A 713 -26.01 7.94 -3.96
N ARG A 714 -25.81 8.72 -2.90
CA ARG A 714 -24.52 9.28 -2.51
C ARG A 714 -24.25 9.10 -1.03
N TRP A 715 -22.97 9.19 -0.67
CA TRP A 715 -22.56 9.32 0.72
C TRP A 715 -22.98 10.69 1.28
N ALA A 716 -23.36 10.70 2.56
CA ALA A 716 -23.60 11.93 3.30
C ALA A 716 -22.32 12.78 3.39
N ASN A 717 -22.45 14.10 3.33
CA ASN A 717 -21.34 15.05 3.47
C ASN A 717 -20.92 15.22 4.95
N HIS A 718 -20.80 14.12 5.69
CA HIS A 718 -20.39 14.09 7.10
C HIS A 718 -18.89 13.78 7.21
N PRO A 719 -18.09 14.51 8.03
CA PRO A 719 -16.63 14.35 8.08
C PRO A 719 -16.16 12.90 8.33
N GLU A 720 -16.83 12.16 9.22
CA GLU A 720 -16.47 10.77 9.51
C GLU A 720 -16.78 9.82 8.35
N VAL A 721 -17.91 10.03 7.65
CA VAL A 721 -18.29 9.23 6.47
C VAL A 721 -17.30 9.48 5.34
N GLN A 722 -16.98 10.75 5.07
CA GLN A 722 -16.01 11.11 4.04
C GLN A 722 -14.63 10.54 4.33
N LYS A 723 -14.19 10.56 5.59
CA LYS A 723 -12.92 9.93 6.01
C LYS A 723 -12.92 8.42 5.78
N LEU A 724 -14.03 7.73 6.06
CA LEU A 724 -14.16 6.29 5.81
C LEU A 724 -14.14 5.99 4.31
N VAL A 725 -14.95 6.68 3.51
CA VAL A 725 -15.02 6.55 2.05
C VAL A 725 -13.66 6.78 1.42
N GLN A 726 -12.97 7.84 1.83
CA GLN A 726 -11.63 8.17 1.35
C GLN A 726 -10.60 7.08 1.67
N ALA A 727 -10.71 6.43 2.84
CA ALA A 727 -9.77 5.39 3.25
C ALA A 727 -9.84 4.11 2.39
N VAL A 728 -10.93 3.92 1.64
CA VAL A 728 -11.19 2.72 0.83
C VAL A 728 -11.34 2.99 -0.66
N THR A 729 -11.44 4.26 -1.05
CA THR A 729 -11.47 4.66 -2.44
C THR A 729 -10.13 4.32 -3.09
N GLN A 730 -10.16 3.53 -4.15
CA GLN A 730 -8.95 3.04 -4.83
C GLN A 730 -9.12 3.06 -6.34
N ASP A 731 -8.02 3.21 -7.07
CA ASP A 731 -7.98 2.88 -8.49
C ASP A 731 -8.04 1.34 -8.63
N VAL A 732 -8.79 0.84 -9.61
CA VAL A 732 -8.96 -0.60 -9.84
C VAL A 732 -8.23 -0.99 -11.13
N HIS A 733 -7.21 -1.80 -10.99
CA HIS A 733 -6.44 -2.40 -12.08
C HIS A 733 -6.25 -3.88 -11.81
N PHE A 734 -6.76 -4.73 -12.70
CA PHE A 734 -6.67 -6.17 -12.48
C PHE A 734 -5.19 -6.63 -12.45
N SER A 735 -4.87 -7.39 -11.41
CA SER A 735 -3.63 -8.14 -11.33
C SER A 735 -3.64 -9.31 -12.31
N ALA A 736 -2.47 -9.87 -12.62
CA ALA A 736 -2.38 -11.05 -13.48
C ALA A 736 -3.20 -12.23 -12.93
N ASP A 737 -3.29 -12.37 -11.60
CA ASP A 737 -4.11 -13.39 -10.96
C ASP A 737 -5.61 -13.10 -11.18
N ALA A 738 -6.06 -11.84 -11.03
CA ALA A 738 -7.45 -11.46 -11.24
C ALA A 738 -7.89 -11.63 -12.70
N GLU A 739 -7.05 -11.25 -13.66
CA GLU A 739 -7.30 -11.53 -15.08
C GLU A 739 -7.43 -13.04 -15.33
N TYR A 740 -6.51 -13.84 -14.76
CA TYR A 740 -6.52 -15.28 -14.93
C TYR A 740 -7.74 -15.94 -14.29
N THR A 741 -8.08 -15.63 -13.04
CA THR A 741 -9.21 -16.25 -12.34
C THR A 741 -10.56 -15.77 -12.84
N SER A 742 -10.65 -14.53 -13.34
CA SER A 742 -11.84 -14.02 -14.03
C SER A 742 -12.09 -14.77 -15.33
N LYS A 743 -11.04 -15.01 -16.13
CA LYS A 743 -11.18 -15.64 -17.45
C LYS A 743 -11.27 -17.17 -17.39
N TYR A 744 -10.44 -17.80 -16.56
CA TYR A 744 -10.24 -19.26 -16.52
C TYR A 744 -10.64 -19.92 -15.21
N GLY A 745 -10.84 -19.15 -14.13
CA GLY A 745 -11.11 -19.69 -12.79
C GLY A 745 -12.58 -19.82 -12.42
N GLY A 746 -13.50 -19.28 -13.22
CA GLY A 746 -14.94 -19.26 -12.95
C GLY A 746 -15.33 -18.41 -11.72
N LEU A 747 -14.43 -17.56 -11.22
CA LEU A 747 -14.72 -16.63 -10.13
C LEU A 747 -15.41 -15.38 -10.69
N VAL A 748 -16.42 -14.89 -9.97
CA VAL A 748 -17.06 -13.61 -10.31
C VAL A 748 -16.17 -12.48 -9.82
N HIS A 749 -15.69 -11.63 -10.73
CA HIS A 749 -14.87 -10.45 -10.45
C HIS A 749 -15.59 -9.15 -10.86
N PRO A 750 -15.23 -7.99 -10.28
CA PRO A 750 -15.83 -6.68 -10.61
C PRO A 750 -15.29 -6.13 -11.95
N VAL A 751 -15.45 -6.89 -13.04
CA VAL A 751 -14.83 -6.58 -14.35
C VAL A 751 -15.30 -5.24 -14.92
N ARG A 752 -16.51 -4.78 -14.56
CA ARG A 752 -17.05 -3.46 -14.94
C ARG A 752 -16.28 -2.29 -14.35
N LEU A 753 -15.51 -2.53 -13.28
CA LEU A 753 -14.70 -1.54 -12.59
C LEU A 753 -13.22 -1.61 -13.01
N ASN A 754 -12.81 -2.58 -13.84
CA ASN A 754 -11.43 -2.66 -14.26
C ASN A 754 -11.01 -1.39 -15.02
N HIS A 755 -9.85 -0.84 -14.65
CA HIS A 755 -9.30 0.45 -15.09
C HIS A 755 -10.04 1.70 -14.61
N TRP A 756 -11.06 1.58 -13.76
CA TRP A 756 -11.69 2.77 -13.17
C TRP A 756 -10.80 3.36 -12.07
N GLN A 757 -10.65 4.68 -12.11
CA GLN A 757 -9.93 5.43 -11.07
C GLN A 757 -10.87 5.85 -9.95
N SER A 758 -10.37 5.89 -8.71
CA SER A 758 -11.09 6.39 -7.53
C SER A 758 -12.46 5.74 -7.33
N VAL A 759 -12.53 4.41 -7.43
CA VAL A 759 -13.74 3.62 -7.18
C VAL A 759 -14.08 3.68 -5.70
N ASP A 760 -15.26 4.21 -5.39
CA ASP A 760 -15.74 4.33 -4.00
C ASP A 760 -16.46 3.05 -3.49
N PRO A 761 -16.87 2.98 -2.21
CA PRO A 761 -17.55 1.80 -1.66
C PRO A 761 -18.97 1.54 -2.18
N LEU A 762 -19.68 2.53 -2.70
CA LEU A 762 -20.96 2.31 -3.37
C LEU A 762 -20.74 1.78 -4.78
N GLU A 763 -19.81 2.38 -5.52
CA GLU A 763 -19.44 1.94 -6.88
C GLU A 763 -18.91 0.51 -6.88
N SER A 764 -18.06 0.16 -5.91
CA SER A 764 -17.60 -1.23 -5.75
C SER A 764 -18.72 -2.20 -5.38
N LEU A 765 -19.86 -1.74 -4.84
CA LEU A 765 -20.99 -2.62 -4.47
C LEU A 765 -21.84 -2.87 -5.72
N ALA A 766 -22.22 -1.78 -6.38
CA ALA A 766 -23.00 -1.81 -7.61
C ALA A 766 -22.26 -2.54 -8.74
N GLY A 767 -20.94 -2.36 -8.83
CA GLY A 767 -20.08 -2.93 -9.88
C GLY A 767 -19.50 -4.31 -9.58
N SER A 768 -19.87 -4.96 -8.46
CA SER A 768 -19.31 -6.27 -8.07
C SER A 768 -19.67 -7.42 -9.04
N HIS A 769 -20.84 -7.35 -9.67
CA HIS A 769 -21.30 -8.34 -10.65
C HIS A 769 -21.14 -7.85 -12.10
N LEU A 770 -21.48 -8.71 -13.07
CA LEU A 770 -21.52 -8.37 -14.50
C LEU A 770 -22.71 -7.48 -14.90
N VAL A 771 -23.77 -7.47 -14.08
CA VAL A 771 -25.01 -6.73 -14.32
C VAL A 771 -25.47 -6.01 -13.05
N ASP A 772 -26.42 -5.09 -13.19
CA ASP A 772 -27.05 -4.40 -12.07
C ASP A 772 -28.15 -5.26 -11.47
N ASP A 773 -27.80 -6.17 -10.56
CA ASP A 773 -28.73 -7.08 -9.87
C ASP A 773 -28.60 -7.09 -8.34
N VAL A 774 -27.82 -6.17 -7.79
CA VAL A 774 -27.59 -6.07 -6.35
C VAL A 774 -28.76 -5.33 -5.70
N ILE A 775 -29.57 -6.07 -4.95
CA ILE A 775 -30.70 -5.53 -4.18
C ILE A 775 -30.25 -5.25 -2.75
N VAL A 776 -30.56 -4.06 -2.27
CA VAL A 776 -30.15 -3.59 -0.93
C VAL A 776 -31.30 -2.93 -0.20
N MET A 777 -31.22 -2.95 1.13
CA MET A 777 -31.90 -1.99 1.99
C MET A 777 -30.92 -0.92 2.49
N LEU A 778 -31.41 0.30 2.65
CA LEU A 778 -30.64 1.40 3.22
C LEU A 778 -30.92 1.44 4.73
N ASP A 779 -29.84 1.33 5.53
CA ASP A 779 -29.92 1.35 6.99
C ASP A 779 -29.72 2.75 7.56
N GLY A 780 -30.41 3.04 8.66
CA GLY A 780 -30.43 4.36 9.32
C GLY A 780 -31.16 5.44 8.54
N ALA A 781 -30.83 6.70 8.85
CA ALA A 781 -31.49 7.87 8.25
C ALA A 781 -31.08 8.05 6.77
N VAL A 782 -32.08 8.22 5.90
CA VAL A 782 -31.92 8.59 4.49
C VAL A 782 -32.36 10.03 4.31
N ILE A 783 -31.47 10.88 3.77
CA ILE A 783 -31.81 12.28 3.47
C ILE A 783 -32.18 12.37 1.99
N VAL A 784 -33.37 12.88 1.71
CA VAL A 784 -33.86 13.16 0.35
C VAL A 784 -33.55 14.61 0.01
N GLU A 785 -32.69 14.83 -0.98
CA GLU A 785 -32.37 16.15 -1.53
C GLU A 785 -33.07 16.32 -2.88
N GLU A 786 -34.07 17.20 -2.93
CA GLU A 786 -34.70 17.67 -4.15
C GLU A 786 -34.00 18.96 -4.61
N GLU A 787 -33.36 18.95 -5.78
CA GLU A 787 -32.77 20.17 -6.34
C GLU A 787 -33.88 21.21 -6.60
N PRO A 788 -33.66 22.52 -6.31
CA PRO A 788 -34.68 23.53 -6.46
C PRO A 788 -35.21 23.59 -7.90
N LYS A 789 -36.54 23.52 -8.04
CA LYS A 789 -37.40 23.57 -9.25
C LYS A 789 -36.94 24.48 -10.41
N ALA A 790 -35.84 24.16 -11.09
CA ALA A 790 -35.42 24.84 -12.32
C ALA A 790 -35.73 24.03 -13.59
N ALA A 791 -36.02 22.73 -13.48
CA ALA A 791 -36.51 21.92 -14.60
C ALA A 791 -37.47 20.80 -14.13
N PRO A 792 -38.56 20.52 -14.85
CA PRO A 792 -39.30 19.28 -14.68
C PRO A 792 -38.35 18.14 -15.10
N ASN A 793 -37.92 17.30 -14.15
CA ASN A 793 -36.86 16.25 -14.21
C ASN A 793 -35.52 16.57 -13.53
N SER A 794 -35.45 17.51 -12.59
CA SER A 794 -34.26 17.62 -11.72
C SER A 794 -34.03 16.31 -10.95
N PRO A 795 -32.82 15.71 -11.01
CA PRO A 795 -32.56 14.38 -10.45
C PRO A 795 -32.45 14.41 -8.92
N ILE A 796 -33.34 13.66 -8.27
CA ILE A 796 -33.37 13.50 -6.80
C ILE A 796 -32.12 12.77 -6.32
N THR A 797 -31.58 13.21 -5.18
CA THR A 797 -30.40 12.60 -4.55
C THR A 797 -30.74 12.09 -3.15
N LEU A 798 -30.51 10.80 -2.92
CA LEU A 798 -30.55 10.17 -1.60
C LEU A 798 -29.15 10.19 -0.98
N ARG A 799 -29.05 10.56 0.29
CA ARG A 799 -27.80 10.50 1.06
C ARG A 799 -27.90 9.51 2.21
N ILE A 800 -26.85 8.70 2.34
CA ILE A 800 -26.73 7.66 3.35
C ILE A 800 -25.44 7.81 4.17
N TYR A 801 -25.50 7.34 5.41
CA TYR A 801 -24.38 7.36 6.35
C TYR A 801 -23.67 6.01 6.47
N GLN A 802 -24.39 4.93 6.17
CA GLN A 802 -23.93 3.56 6.34
C GLN A 802 -23.89 2.82 5.01
N THR A 803 -23.10 1.75 4.96
CA THR A 803 -23.06 0.86 3.79
C THR A 803 -24.41 0.15 3.63
N PRO A 804 -25.01 0.12 2.42
CA PRO A 804 -26.25 -0.61 2.18
C PRO A 804 -26.13 -2.09 2.54
N ILE A 805 -27.22 -2.67 3.04
CA ILE A 805 -27.28 -4.08 3.43
C ILE A 805 -27.90 -4.88 2.27
N GLN A 806 -27.19 -5.90 1.79
CA GLN A 806 -27.68 -6.77 0.72
C GLN A 806 -28.82 -7.65 1.24
N ILE A 807 -29.92 -7.71 0.48
CA ILE A 807 -31.13 -8.46 0.83
C ILE A 807 -31.59 -9.34 -0.34
N THR A 808 -32.35 -10.39 -0.01
CA THR A 808 -33.18 -11.13 -0.98
C THR A 808 -34.66 -10.92 -0.62
N GLY A 809 -35.48 -10.67 -1.64
CA GLY A 809 -36.90 -10.33 -1.51
C GLY A 809 -37.15 -8.84 -1.24
N ARG A 810 -38.42 -8.44 -1.29
CA ARG A 810 -38.90 -7.09 -0.89
C ARG A 810 -39.75 -7.15 0.37
N TYR A 811 -40.48 -8.25 0.53
CA TYR A 811 -41.40 -8.46 1.63
C TYR A 811 -41.10 -9.80 2.31
N TYR A 812 -41.52 -9.90 3.56
CA TYR A 812 -41.54 -11.16 4.28
C TYR A 812 -42.91 -11.43 4.92
N GLY A 813 -43.26 -12.70 5.06
CA GLY A 813 -44.49 -13.17 5.72
C GLY A 813 -44.17 -14.32 6.67
N LEU A 814 -45.10 -14.66 7.56
CA LEU A 814 -44.96 -15.79 8.48
C LEU A 814 -46.04 -16.83 8.20
N ILE A 815 -45.62 -18.02 7.74
CA ILE A 815 -46.53 -19.05 7.24
C ILE A 815 -46.22 -20.44 7.80
N LYS A 816 -47.17 -21.36 7.63
CA LYS A 816 -46.97 -22.80 7.75
C LYS A 816 -47.30 -23.47 6.41
N PHE A 817 -46.43 -24.35 5.94
CA PHE A 817 -46.66 -25.15 4.73
C PHE A 817 -47.70 -26.24 5.01
N ILE A 818 -48.68 -26.41 4.12
CA ILE A 818 -49.74 -27.42 4.26
C ILE A 818 -49.48 -28.59 3.34
N GLU A 819 -49.42 -28.34 2.03
CA GLU A 819 -49.19 -29.37 1.02
C GLU A 819 -48.61 -28.74 -0.26
N PRO A 820 -47.73 -29.47 -0.98
CA PRO A 820 -47.34 -29.10 -2.34
C PRO A 820 -48.52 -29.31 -3.30
N ILE A 821 -48.65 -28.44 -4.29
CA ILE A 821 -49.61 -28.62 -5.38
C ILE A 821 -48.96 -29.55 -6.43
N PRO A 822 -49.56 -30.71 -6.76
CA PRO A 822 -48.95 -31.66 -7.69
C PRO A 822 -48.64 -31.07 -9.07
N GLU A 823 -47.50 -31.46 -9.64
CA GLU A 823 -47.04 -31.04 -10.98
C GLU A 823 -46.78 -29.54 -11.15
N THR A 824 -46.72 -28.77 -10.04
CA THR A 824 -46.35 -27.35 -10.05
C THR A 824 -45.25 -27.07 -9.04
N ASP A 825 -44.71 -25.84 -9.06
CA ASP A 825 -43.82 -25.30 -8.03
C ASP A 825 -44.60 -24.58 -6.92
N GLU A 826 -45.92 -24.77 -6.81
CA GLU A 826 -46.76 -24.07 -5.83
C GLU A 826 -46.97 -24.89 -4.54
N PHE A 827 -47.13 -24.18 -3.43
CA PHE A 827 -47.50 -24.74 -2.14
C PHE A 827 -48.71 -24.01 -1.59
N ARG A 828 -49.65 -24.78 -1.01
CA ARG A 828 -50.68 -24.22 -0.16
C ARG A 828 -50.09 -23.92 1.22
N VAL A 829 -50.28 -22.70 1.69
CA VAL A 829 -49.78 -22.23 2.97
C VAL A 829 -50.89 -21.57 3.76
N ILE A 830 -50.73 -21.54 5.08
CA ILE A 830 -51.60 -20.79 5.98
C ILE A 830 -50.79 -19.72 6.71
N HIS A 831 -51.31 -18.49 6.75
CA HIS A 831 -50.65 -17.37 7.41
C HIS A 831 -50.84 -17.41 8.92
N PHE A 832 -49.84 -16.87 9.63
CA PHE A 832 -49.92 -16.67 11.06
C PHE A 832 -50.97 -15.61 11.40
N ASN A 833 -51.82 -15.90 12.37
CA ASN A 833 -52.82 -14.97 12.86
C ASN A 833 -52.31 -14.29 14.14
N PRO A 834 -52.08 -12.97 14.12
CA PRO A 834 -51.55 -12.24 15.28
C PRO A 834 -52.50 -12.24 16.48
N ILE A 835 -53.81 -12.43 16.26
CA ILE A 835 -54.84 -12.39 17.31
C ILE A 835 -54.88 -13.72 18.07
N SER A 836 -55.02 -14.84 17.36
CA SER A 836 -55.06 -16.18 17.97
C SER A 836 -53.66 -16.69 18.34
N ARG A 837 -52.61 -16.11 17.75
CA ARG A 837 -51.21 -16.57 17.79
C ARG A 837 -51.01 -17.99 17.25
N GLN A 838 -51.87 -18.40 16.32
CA GLN A 838 -51.84 -19.72 15.68
C GLN A 838 -51.78 -19.59 14.14
N PHE A 839 -51.52 -20.70 13.47
CA PHE A 839 -51.60 -20.82 12.00
C PHE A 839 -53.04 -21.13 11.57
N ASP A 840 -53.95 -20.20 11.83
CA ASP A 840 -55.38 -20.24 11.47
C ASP A 840 -55.81 -18.98 10.70
N GLY A 841 -54.85 -18.25 10.12
CA GLY A 841 -55.10 -17.08 9.28
C GLY A 841 -55.55 -17.45 7.86
N PRO A 842 -55.56 -16.47 6.94
CA PRO A 842 -55.89 -16.73 5.54
C PRO A 842 -54.94 -17.75 4.90
N GLU A 843 -55.50 -18.63 4.08
CA GLU A 843 -54.72 -19.52 3.23
C GLU A 843 -54.33 -18.83 1.92
N GLU A 844 -53.16 -19.17 1.40
CA GLU A 844 -52.63 -18.64 0.14
C GLU A 844 -51.87 -19.75 -0.62
N GLN A 845 -51.80 -19.60 -1.95
CA GLN A 845 -50.88 -20.38 -2.78
C GLN A 845 -49.65 -19.53 -3.07
N VAL A 846 -48.48 -20.02 -2.66
CA VAL A 846 -47.19 -19.38 -2.89
C VAL A 846 -46.33 -20.25 -3.82
N ARG A 847 -45.45 -19.61 -4.59
CA ARG A 847 -44.54 -20.29 -5.53
C ARG A 847 -43.19 -20.55 -4.85
N LEU A 848 -42.65 -21.75 -5.03
CA LEU A 848 -41.31 -22.15 -4.65
C LEU A 848 -40.56 -22.77 -5.85
N PRO A 849 -40.14 -21.94 -6.84
CA PRO A 849 -39.47 -22.43 -8.05
C PRO A 849 -38.27 -23.32 -7.76
N ASP A 850 -37.98 -24.24 -8.67
CA ASP A 850 -36.81 -25.10 -8.60
C ASP A 850 -35.51 -24.30 -8.73
N VAL A 851 -34.53 -24.63 -7.89
CA VAL A 851 -33.22 -23.99 -7.90
C VAL A 851 -32.28 -24.65 -8.90
N ILE A 852 -31.35 -23.88 -9.44
CA ILE A 852 -30.33 -24.38 -10.36
C ILE A 852 -29.25 -25.13 -9.58
N LEU A 853 -28.81 -26.29 -10.11
CA LEU A 853 -27.72 -27.08 -9.56
C LEU A 853 -26.43 -26.26 -9.52
N ALA A 854 -25.65 -26.36 -8.44
CA ALA A 854 -24.33 -25.76 -8.33
C ALA A 854 -23.25 -26.76 -8.76
N PRO A 855 -22.71 -26.71 -10.00
CA PRO A 855 -21.81 -27.75 -10.48
C PRO A 855 -20.49 -27.79 -9.70
N ALA A 856 -20.04 -26.64 -9.18
CA ALA A 856 -18.83 -26.57 -8.36
C ALA A 856 -18.95 -27.38 -7.04
N TYR A 857 -20.17 -27.59 -6.55
CA TYR A 857 -20.44 -28.34 -5.32
C TYR A 857 -20.99 -29.75 -5.57
N GLY A 858 -21.61 -29.99 -6.73
CA GLY A 858 -22.26 -31.26 -7.06
C GLY A 858 -23.63 -31.45 -6.38
N SER A 859 -24.22 -30.39 -5.82
CA SER A 859 -25.50 -30.40 -5.11
C SER A 859 -26.33 -29.15 -5.40
N TYR A 860 -27.65 -29.24 -5.20
CA TYR A 860 -28.54 -28.07 -5.23
C TYR A 860 -28.35 -27.22 -3.96
N PRO A 861 -28.32 -25.87 -4.05
CA PRO A 861 -28.14 -24.99 -2.89
C PRO A 861 -29.24 -25.09 -1.81
N SER A 862 -30.45 -25.48 -2.22
CA SER A 862 -31.56 -25.83 -1.34
C SER A 862 -32.48 -26.89 -1.96
N THR A 863 -33.42 -27.40 -1.18
CA THR A 863 -34.52 -28.25 -1.66
C THR A 863 -35.78 -27.94 -0.85
N THR A 864 -36.94 -28.17 -1.46
CA THR A 864 -38.28 -28.05 -0.87
C THR A 864 -38.93 -29.40 -0.59
N ASN A 865 -38.25 -30.50 -0.92
CA ASN A 865 -38.77 -31.86 -0.69
C ASN A 865 -39.14 -32.05 0.78
N ASP A 866 -40.37 -32.50 1.03
CA ASP A 866 -40.93 -32.78 2.37
C ASP A 866 -40.84 -31.58 3.35
N ILE A 867 -40.82 -30.34 2.85
CA ILE A 867 -40.71 -29.15 3.72
C ILE A 867 -41.92 -29.01 4.65
N GLU A 868 -43.10 -29.44 4.22
CA GLU A 868 -44.33 -29.48 5.03
C GLU A 868 -44.26 -30.54 6.15
N GLN A 869 -43.43 -31.57 5.97
CA GLN A 869 -43.13 -32.60 6.98
C GLN A 869 -41.94 -32.22 7.88
N SER A 870 -41.30 -31.08 7.64
CA SER A 870 -40.18 -30.61 8.46
C SER A 870 -40.62 -30.45 9.92
N PRO A 871 -39.81 -30.88 10.91
CA PRO A 871 -40.13 -30.68 12.32
C PRO A 871 -40.24 -29.19 12.71
N LEU A 872 -39.74 -28.28 11.87
CA LEU A 872 -39.77 -26.84 12.10
C LEU A 872 -41.08 -26.20 11.61
N ASN A 873 -41.82 -26.90 10.74
CA ASN A 873 -43.04 -26.39 10.10
C ASN A 873 -44.19 -26.16 11.08
N GLU A 874 -44.21 -26.86 12.22
CA GLU A 874 -45.21 -26.64 13.28
C GLU A 874 -45.13 -25.21 13.84
N THR A 875 -43.92 -24.71 14.04
CA THR A 875 -43.67 -23.33 14.50
C THR A 875 -43.73 -22.29 13.38
N GLY A 876 -43.70 -22.76 12.14
CA GLY A 876 -43.75 -22.00 10.91
C GLY A 876 -42.42 -21.39 10.46
N TRP A 877 -42.50 -20.76 9.30
CA TRP A 877 -41.39 -20.24 8.53
C TRP A 877 -41.62 -18.79 8.16
N TYR A 878 -40.61 -17.95 8.35
CA TYR A 878 -40.55 -16.69 7.66
C TYR A 878 -40.18 -16.95 6.20
N ILE A 879 -41.01 -16.47 5.28
CA ILE A 879 -40.77 -16.52 3.84
C ILE A 879 -40.44 -15.12 3.35
N TYR A 880 -39.41 -14.97 2.50
CA TYR A 880 -38.97 -13.69 1.94
C TYR A 880 -39.09 -13.76 0.42
N GLY A 881 -39.61 -12.70 -0.20
CA GLY A 881 -39.87 -12.68 -1.63
C GLY A 881 -40.63 -11.46 -2.13
N ALA A 882 -41.23 -11.60 -3.30
CA ALA A 882 -42.11 -10.63 -3.92
C ALA A 882 -43.08 -11.33 -4.88
N LYS A 883 -44.11 -10.62 -5.34
CA LYS A 883 -45.04 -11.15 -6.33
C LYS A 883 -44.45 -11.12 -7.74
N ASP A 884 -44.72 -12.17 -8.50
CA ASP A 884 -44.42 -12.22 -9.93
C ASP A 884 -45.46 -11.44 -10.77
N GLN A 885 -45.32 -11.50 -12.09
CA GLN A 885 -46.24 -10.86 -13.04
C GLN A 885 -47.69 -11.37 -12.93
N ASN A 886 -47.90 -12.59 -12.44
CA ASN A 886 -49.23 -13.18 -12.25
C ASN A 886 -49.81 -12.88 -10.86
N GLY A 887 -49.12 -12.05 -10.06
CA GLY A 887 -49.55 -11.69 -8.71
C GLY A 887 -49.34 -12.80 -7.67
N ARG A 888 -48.59 -13.87 -7.99
CA ARG A 888 -48.26 -14.97 -7.07
C ARG A 888 -47.02 -14.63 -6.25
N PHE A 889 -47.06 -14.82 -4.94
CA PHE A 889 -45.90 -14.58 -4.09
C PHE A 889 -44.86 -15.67 -4.29
N VAL A 890 -43.64 -15.29 -4.71
CA VAL A 890 -42.54 -16.22 -4.97
C VAL A 890 -41.55 -16.19 -3.81
N VAL A 891 -41.36 -17.33 -3.16
CA VAL A 891 -40.48 -17.47 -2.01
C VAL A 891 -39.05 -17.69 -2.47
N GLN A 892 -38.21 -16.67 -2.23
CA GLN A 892 -36.79 -16.67 -2.57
C GLN A 892 -35.90 -17.04 -1.38
N SER A 893 -36.34 -16.77 -0.14
CA SER A 893 -35.58 -17.06 1.07
C SER A 893 -36.47 -17.58 2.22
N LEU A 894 -35.88 -18.38 3.12
CA LEU A 894 -36.53 -19.01 4.26
C LEU A 894 -35.80 -18.71 5.59
N ALA A 895 -36.55 -18.61 6.69
CA ALA A 895 -36.00 -18.65 8.04
C ALA A 895 -36.92 -19.43 9.00
N PRO A 896 -36.41 -20.40 9.79
CA PRO A 896 -37.22 -21.08 10.80
C PRO A 896 -37.61 -20.10 11.90
N ARG A 897 -38.92 -19.93 12.17
CA ARG A 897 -39.39 -18.98 13.19
C ARG A 897 -38.83 -19.32 14.57
N SER A 898 -38.86 -20.59 14.95
CA SER A 898 -38.39 -21.09 16.24
C SER A 898 -36.93 -20.75 16.55
N LEU A 899 -36.05 -20.70 15.54
CA LEU A 899 -34.63 -20.38 15.72
C LEU A 899 -34.41 -18.92 16.16
N LEU A 900 -35.17 -17.99 15.60
CA LEU A 900 -34.92 -16.56 15.78
C LEU A 900 -35.60 -15.98 17.02
N ARG A 901 -36.47 -16.74 17.69
CA ARG A 901 -37.18 -16.28 18.89
C ARG A 901 -36.23 -16.18 20.08
N LEU A 902 -36.50 -15.25 20.98
CA LEU A 902 -35.83 -15.15 22.29
C LEU A 902 -36.37 -16.23 23.26
N GLN A 903 -36.39 -17.48 22.81
CA GLN A 903 -36.84 -18.65 23.55
C GLN A 903 -35.81 -19.77 23.34
N PRO A 904 -34.87 -19.97 24.29
CA PRO A 904 -33.85 -20.98 24.14
C PRO A 904 -34.46 -22.36 24.42
N ASP A 905 -34.04 -23.36 23.65
CA ASP A 905 -34.38 -24.77 23.89
C ASP A 905 -33.75 -25.25 25.21
N GLN A 906 -32.55 -24.75 25.53
CA GLN A 906 -31.77 -25.13 26.70
C GLN A 906 -30.95 -23.95 27.23
N VAL A 907 -30.69 -23.95 28.53
CA VAL A 907 -29.77 -23.00 29.18
C VAL A 907 -28.62 -23.76 29.83
N MET A 908 -27.39 -23.35 29.52
CA MET A 908 -26.16 -23.98 29.97
C MET A 908 -25.36 -23.03 30.87
N PHE A 909 -24.78 -23.55 31.94
CA PHE A 909 -24.08 -22.76 32.96
C PHE A 909 -22.60 -23.13 33.11
N GLY A 910 -21.75 -22.12 33.35
CA GLY A 910 -20.35 -22.25 33.72
C GLY A 910 -19.53 -23.20 32.82
N LYS A 911 -19.12 -24.35 33.37
CA LYS A 911 -18.32 -25.34 32.62
C LYS A 911 -19.12 -26.06 31.52
N ALA A 912 -20.43 -26.22 31.70
CA ALA A 912 -21.31 -26.83 30.69
C ALA A 912 -21.44 -25.91 29.47
N ALA A 913 -21.66 -24.61 29.68
CA ALA A 913 -21.67 -23.60 28.61
C ALA A 913 -20.39 -23.65 27.75
N ASN A 914 -19.24 -23.65 28.41
CA ASN A 914 -17.94 -23.76 27.71
C ASN A 914 -17.76 -25.07 26.95
N ARG A 915 -18.27 -26.19 27.49
CA ARG A 915 -18.21 -27.50 26.83
C ARG A 915 -19.13 -27.54 25.61
N TYR A 916 -20.32 -26.96 25.72
CA TYR A 916 -21.30 -26.91 24.65
C TYR A 916 -20.73 -26.18 23.43
N VAL A 917 -20.27 -24.94 23.63
CA VAL A 917 -19.68 -24.11 22.54
C VAL A 917 -18.51 -24.84 21.87
N ARG A 918 -17.56 -25.36 22.65
CA ARG A 918 -16.33 -25.97 22.11
C ARG A 918 -16.61 -27.28 21.38
N LYS A 919 -17.55 -28.09 21.87
CA LYS A 919 -17.70 -29.49 21.47
C LYS A 919 -19.11 -29.83 21.05
N GLU A 920 -20.08 -29.78 21.96
CA GLU A 920 -21.41 -30.39 21.79
C GLU A 920 -22.23 -29.72 20.68
N ALA A 921 -22.01 -28.42 20.42
CA ALA A 921 -22.64 -27.70 19.30
C ALA A 921 -22.36 -28.35 17.92
N TRP A 922 -21.27 -29.10 17.80
CA TRP A 922 -20.84 -29.78 16.57
C TRP A 922 -20.74 -31.31 16.73
N GLU A 923 -21.29 -31.89 17.80
CA GLU A 923 -21.32 -33.35 17.97
C GLU A 923 -22.50 -33.97 17.21
N ASN A 924 -22.29 -35.20 16.70
CA ASN A 924 -23.34 -36.00 16.06
C ASN A 924 -24.14 -35.28 14.95
N ILE A 925 -23.52 -34.33 14.23
CA ILE A 925 -24.21 -33.42 13.30
C ILE A 925 -25.02 -34.13 12.22
N VAL A 926 -24.58 -35.32 11.77
CA VAL A 926 -25.30 -36.12 10.76
C VAL A 926 -26.66 -36.57 11.31
N ALA A 927 -26.72 -36.96 12.58
CA ALA A 927 -27.96 -37.32 13.26
C ALA A 927 -28.86 -36.11 13.59
N GLN A 928 -28.31 -34.90 13.50
CA GLN A 928 -29.02 -33.64 13.71
C GLN A 928 -29.50 -32.98 12.41
N LYS A 929 -29.29 -33.61 11.26
CA LYS A 929 -29.74 -33.11 9.97
C LYS A 929 -31.25 -32.84 9.97
N GLY A 930 -31.66 -31.71 9.39
CA GLY A 930 -33.05 -31.24 9.38
C GLY A 930 -33.51 -30.60 10.70
N ARG A 931 -32.64 -30.48 11.71
CA ARG A 931 -32.95 -29.86 13.00
C ARG A 931 -32.18 -28.57 13.24
N ILE A 932 -32.71 -27.79 14.18
CA ILE A 932 -32.06 -26.60 14.74
C ILE A 932 -31.76 -26.80 16.23
N SER A 933 -30.97 -25.90 16.81
CA SER A 933 -30.93 -25.73 18.27
C SER A 933 -30.65 -24.28 18.65
N SER A 934 -31.29 -23.81 19.71
CA SER A 934 -31.15 -22.48 20.30
C SER A 934 -30.75 -22.63 21.77
N VAL A 935 -29.51 -22.29 22.14
CA VAL A 935 -28.98 -22.55 23.49
C VAL A 935 -28.42 -21.28 24.11
N LEU A 936 -28.93 -20.91 25.29
CA LEU A 936 -28.42 -19.79 26.07
C LEU A 936 -27.29 -20.25 27.00
N CYS A 937 -26.11 -19.66 26.85
CA CYS A 937 -24.90 -19.99 27.58
C CYS A 937 -24.51 -18.86 28.54
N LEU A 938 -24.39 -19.18 29.83
CA LEU A 938 -24.14 -18.22 30.90
C LEU A 938 -22.94 -18.65 31.75
N ASN A 939 -22.17 -17.69 32.27
CA ASN A 939 -21.08 -17.95 33.22
C ASN A 939 -21.51 -17.75 34.69
N HIS A 940 -22.74 -18.16 35.03
CA HIS A 940 -23.24 -18.16 36.41
C HIS A 940 -23.10 -19.53 37.07
N LYS A 941 -23.04 -19.56 38.41
CA LYS A 941 -23.02 -20.79 39.21
C LYS A 941 -24.40 -21.23 39.68
N GLU A 942 -25.38 -20.33 39.65
CA GLU A 942 -26.74 -20.58 40.12
C GLU A 942 -27.65 -20.91 38.93
N GLU A 943 -28.38 -22.02 39.02
CA GLU A 943 -29.21 -22.58 37.95
C GLU A 943 -30.73 -22.43 38.24
N SER A 944 -31.11 -21.43 39.06
CA SER A 944 -32.51 -21.24 39.45
C SER A 944 -33.36 -20.71 38.29
N SER A 945 -34.66 -21.07 38.26
CA SER A 945 -35.58 -20.64 37.19
C SER A 945 -35.70 -19.10 37.11
N SER A 946 -35.55 -18.40 38.23
CA SER A 946 -35.49 -16.93 38.26
C SER A 946 -34.25 -16.37 37.56
N VAL A 947 -33.09 -17.01 37.70
CA VAL A 947 -31.85 -16.60 37.01
C VAL A 947 -31.98 -16.81 35.49
N ILE A 948 -32.58 -17.93 35.07
CA ILE A 948 -32.86 -18.20 33.67
C ILE A 948 -33.79 -17.13 33.08
N GLN A 949 -34.91 -16.86 33.74
CA GLN A 949 -35.87 -15.88 33.26
C GLN A 949 -35.27 -14.48 33.21
N ASN A 950 -34.55 -14.07 34.26
CA ASN A 950 -33.84 -12.79 34.27
C ASN A 950 -32.83 -12.69 33.13
N ALA A 951 -32.08 -13.76 32.82
CA ALA A 951 -31.11 -13.75 31.73
C ALA A 951 -31.77 -13.58 30.36
N ILE A 952 -32.97 -14.15 30.15
CA ILE A 952 -33.77 -13.94 28.94
C ILE A 952 -34.34 -12.51 28.92
N ASP A 953 -34.91 -12.04 30.03
CA ASP A 953 -35.53 -10.71 30.15
C ASP A 953 -34.52 -9.56 30.03
N THR A 954 -33.22 -9.85 30.19
CA THR A 954 -32.16 -8.87 29.90
C THR A 954 -32.04 -8.53 28.41
N TRP A 955 -32.64 -9.31 27.51
CA TRP A 955 -32.69 -9.02 26.07
C TRP A 955 -33.96 -8.25 25.75
N GLN A 956 -33.80 -6.95 25.51
CA GLN A 956 -34.87 -6.00 25.24
C GLN A 956 -34.81 -5.51 23.80
N GLU A 957 -35.92 -4.97 23.32
CA GLU A 957 -36.02 -4.36 22.00
C GLU A 957 -34.97 -3.25 21.82
N GLY A 958 -34.22 -3.29 20.71
CA GLY A 958 -33.09 -2.39 20.43
C GLY A 958 -31.73 -2.87 20.95
N ASP A 959 -31.68 -3.96 21.73
CA ASP A 959 -30.40 -4.54 22.15
C ASP A 959 -29.63 -5.10 20.96
N ARG A 960 -28.31 -4.86 20.96
CA ARG A 960 -27.38 -5.38 19.95
C ARG A 960 -26.43 -6.41 20.55
N ALA A 961 -26.17 -7.46 19.80
CA ALA A 961 -25.18 -8.48 20.10
C ALA A 961 -24.16 -8.61 18.97
N LEU A 962 -22.91 -8.89 19.35
CA LEU A 962 -21.88 -9.28 18.41
C LEU A 962 -22.19 -10.69 17.88
N LEU A 963 -22.33 -10.83 16.56
CA LEU A 963 -22.49 -12.13 15.90
C LEU A 963 -21.13 -12.71 15.55
N LEU A 964 -20.91 -13.98 15.90
CA LEU A 964 -19.84 -14.82 15.37
C LEU A 964 -20.47 -15.93 14.53
N HIS A 965 -20.21 -15.90 13.24
CA HIS A 965 -20.73 -16.87 12.28
C HIS A 965 -19.67 -17.89 11.91
N THR A 966 -20.03 -19.17 11.98
CA THR A 966 -19.22 -20.27 11.44
C THR A 966 -20.08 -21.30 10.73
N TYR A 967 -19.58 -21.87 9.63
CA TYR A 967 -20.24 -22.98 8.95
C TYR A 967 -19.31 -24.17 8.67
N GLY A 968 -19.93 -25.32 8.45
CA GLY A 968 -19.28 -26.55 8.01
C GLY A 968 -19.48 -26.90 6.53
N GLY A 969 -19.06 -28.11 6.16
CA GLY A 969 -18.99 -28.56 4.76
C GLY A 969 -20.19 -29.38 4.30
N ILE A 970 -20.23 -29.63 2.99
CA ILE A 970 -21.24 -30.47 2.31
C ILE A 970 -20.63 -31.87 2.06
N GLY A 971 -21.15 -32.87 2.76
CA GLY A 971 -20.77 -34.29 2.66
C GLY A 971 -21.81 -35.16 1.98
N GLY A 972 -21.81 -36.46 2.28
CA GLY A 972 -22.73 -37.44 1.70
C GLY A 972 -22.30 -37.95 0.33
N LYS A 973 -23.26 -38.45 -0.47
CA LYS A 973 -23.03 -38.93 -1.85
C LYS A 973 -22.62 -37.79 -2.77
N ASN A 974 -23.20 -36.61 -2.58
CA ASN A 974 -22.94 -35.39 -3.33
C ASN A 974 -22.01 -34.45 -2.54
N LYS A 975 -20.88 -34.97 -2.07
CA LYS A 975 -19.89 -34.20 -1.31
C LYS A 975 -19.20 -33.15 -2.17
N GLU A 976 -18.93 -31.99 -1.59
CA GLU A 976 -18.21 -30.93 -2.29
C GLU A 976 -16.71 -31.26 -2.45
N PRO A 977 -16.03 -30.75 -3.50
CA PRO A 977 -14.61 -31.01 -3.72
C PRO A 977 -13.72 -30.61 -2.54
N ALA A 978 -14.04 -29.51 -1.86
CA ALA A 978 -13.30 -29.03 -0.68
C ALA A 978 -13.35 -30.01 0.51
N ALA A 979 -14.35 -30.90 0.54
CA ALA A 979 -14.51 -31.94 1.55
C ALA A 979 -13.93 -33.30 1.11
N ALA A 980 -13.11 -33.35 0.05
CA ALA A 980 -12.47 -34.58 -0.41
C ALA A 980 -11.43 -35.13 0.57
N THR A 981 -10.92 -34.30 1.48
CA THR A 981 -10.01 -34.70 2.55
C THR A 981 -10.75 -34.75 3.90
N PRO A 982 -10.21 -35.43 4.92
CA PRO A 982 -10.79 -35.41 6.27
C PRO A 982 -10.80 -34.04 6.95
N ILE A 983 -10.14 -33.05 6.34
CA ILE A 983 -9.95 -31.71 6.88
C ILE A 983 -10.84 -30.74 6.10
N PHE A 984 -11.81 -30.15 6.81
CA PHE A 984 -12.62 -29.05 6.30
C PHE A 984 -12.47 -27.84 7.22
N PHE A 985 -11.95 -26.72 6.73
CA PHE A 985 -11.63 -25.55 7.57
C PHE A 985 -12.88 -24.75 7.98
N GLY A 986 -13.91 -24.72 7.15
CA GLY A 986 -15.07 -23.86 7.35
C GLY A 986 -14.81 -22.40 7.01
N HIS A 987 -15.72 -21.55 7.47
CA HIS A 987 -15.68 -20.09 7.30
C HIS A 987 -15.93 -19.38 8.62
N PHE A 988 -15.43 -18.15 8.74
CA PHE A 988 -15.62 -17.29 9.90
C PHE A 988 -15.99 -15.88 9.45
N ALA A 989 -17.03 -15.32 10.04
CA ALA A 989 -17.38 -13.92 9.87
C ALA A 989 -17.89 -13.33 11.18
N TYR A 990 -17.75 -12.01 11.33
CA TYR A 990 -18.49 -11.27 12.34
C TYR A 990 -19.78 -10.70 11.76
N GLY A 991 -20.65 -10.21 12.64
CA GLY A 991 -21.79 -9.41 12.26
C GLY A 991 -22.44 -8.78 13.47
N VAL A 992 -23.72 -8.46 13.33
CA VAL A 992 -24.56 -7.94 14.40
C VAL A 992 -25.89 -8.66 14.39
N ALA A 993 -26.40 -8.97 15.59
CA ALA A 993 -27.79 -9.32 15.78
C ALA A 993 -28.46 -8.22 16.61
N GLU A 994 -29.65 -7.82 16.21
CA GLU A 994 -30.48 -6.85 16.93
C GLU A 994 -31.76 -7.52 17.41
N VAL A 995 -32.18 -7.22 18.63
CA VAL A 995 -33.47 -7.67 19.15
C VAL A 995 -34.55 -6.72 18.64
N VAL A 996 -35.40 -7.22 17.75
CA VAL A 996 -36.50 -6.46 17.17
C VAL A 996 -37.84 -7.09 17.55
N ARG A 997 -38.90 -6.27 17.59
CA ARG A 997 -40.27 -6.77 17.69
C ARG A 997 -40.79 -7.07 16.31
N ASP A 998 -41.12 -8.34 16.05
CA ASP A 998 -41.70 -8.73 14.77
C ASP A 998 -43.13 -8.16 14.63
N PRO A 999 -43.42 -7.34 13.60
CA PRO A 999 -44.74 -6.78 13.37
C PRO A 999 -45.83 -7.81 12.98
N ILE A 1000 -45.48 -9.05 12.62
CA ILE A 1000 -46.46 -10.10 12.30
C ILE A 1000 -46.80 -10.92 13.55
N ALA A 1001 -45.80 -11.49 14.23
CA ALA A 1001 -46.00 -12.34 15.40
C ALA A 1001 -46.15 -11.56 16.72
N LEU A 1002 -45.83 -10.26 16.73
CA LEU A 1002 -45.84 -9.38 17.91
C LEU A 1002 -44.94 -9.87 19.05
N GLU A 1003 -43.88 -10.61 18.71
CA GLU A 1003 -42.90 -11.17 19.63
C GLU A 1003 -41.49 -10.64 19.35
N LEU A 1004 -40.60 -10.70 20.34
CA LEU A 1004 -39.20 -10.36 20.14
C LEU A 1004 -38.47 -11.48 19.41
N ARG A 1005 -37.63 -11.10 18.45
CA ARG A 1005 -36.75 -12.00 17.70
C ARG A 1005 -35.39 -11.35 17.41
N PHE A 1006 -34.42 -12.16 17.02
CA PHE A 1006 -33.15 -11.69 16.47
C PHE A 1006 -33.28 -11.35 14.99
N GLU A 1007 -32.92 -10.12 14.63
CA GLU A 1007 -32.64 -9.66 13.27
C GLU A 1007 -31.13 -9.76 13.04
N ILE A 1008 -30.69 -10.55 12.06
CA ILE A 1008 -29.27 -10.92 11.92
C ILE A 1008 -28.69 -10.37 10.61
N SER A 1009 -27.59 -9.65 10.73
CA SER A 1009 -26.79 -9.13 9.61
C SER A 1009 -25.33 -9.56 9.71
N TYR A 1010 -24.82 -10.13 8.62
CA TYR A 1010 -23.48 -10.70 8.51
C TYR A 1010 -22.54 -9.72 7.80
N HIS A 1011 -21.37 -9.46 8.38
CA HIS A 1011 -20.32 -8.67 7.75
C HIS A 1011 -19.29 -9.62 7.11
N GLN A 1012 -19.56 -9.99 5.86
CA GLN A 1012 -18.82 -11.03 5.16
C GLN A 1012 -17.53 -10.49 4.55
N VAL A 1013 -16.41 -10.72 5.24
CA VAL A 1013 -15.06 -10.60 4.68
C VAL A 1013 -14.79 -11.84 3.84
N TYR A 1014 -15.36 -11.86 2.63
CA TYR A 1014 -15.40 -13.03 1.76
C TYR A 1014 -14.63 -12.78 0.47
N THR A 1015 -13.81 -13.73 0.04
CA THR A 1015 -13.07 -13.61 -1.23
C THR A 1015 -13.99 -13.78 -2.43
N HIS A 1016 -13.52 -13.34 -3.59
CA HIS A 1016 -14.22 -13.61 -4.85
C HIS A 1016 -14.45 -15.13 -5.00
N ASN A 1017 -15.65 -15.49 -5.43
CA ASN A 1017 -16.16 -16.86 -5.41
C ASN A 1017 -17.00 -17.14 -6.67
N THR A 1018 -17.39 -18.40 -6.84
CA THR A 1018 -18.16 -18.83 -8.01
C THR A 1018 -19.64 -18.50 -7.90
N ASP A 1019 -20.19 -18.32 -6.69
CA ASP A 1019 -21.63 -18.09 -6.45
C ASP A 1019 -22.06 -16.63 -6.59
N GLY A 1020 -21.12 -15.68 -6.70
CA GLY A 1020 -21.44 -14.25 -6.74
C GLY A 1020 -21.81 -13.71 -5.36
N LEU A 1021 -21.24 -14.27 -4.29
CA LEU A 1021 -21.37 -13.67 -2.96
C LEU A 1021 -20.45 -12.46 -2.85
N ILE A 1022 -21.03 -11.29 -2.62
CA ILE A 1022 -20.30 -10.03 -2.55
C ILE A 1022 -19.89 -9.74 -1.10
N ALA A 1023 -18.61 -9.47 -0.86
CA ALA A 1023 -18.14 -9.02 0.45
C ALA A 1023 -18.83 -7.72 0.88
N GLY A 1024 -19.41 -7.70 2.08
CA GLY A 1024 -20.17 -6.55 2.57
C GLY A 1024 -21.07 -6.93 3.73
N THR A 1025 -22.10 -6.12 3.98
CA THR A 1025 -23.15 -6.45 4.94
C THR A 1025 -24.28 -7.17 4.21
N LEU A 1026 -24.63 -8.38 4.67
CA LEU A 1026 -25.68 -9.20 4.11
C LEU A 1026 -26.70 -9.52 5.21
N HIS A 1027 -27.97 -9.30 4.93
CA HIS A 1027 -29.05 -9.72 5.82
C HIS A 1027 -29.21 -11.26 5.79
N TRP A 1028 -29.84 -11.85 6.82
CA TRP A 1028 -30.20 -13.27 6.87
C TRP A 1028 -30.82 -13.75 5.55
N SER A 1029 -31.77 -12.98 5.00
CA SER A 1029 -32.49 -13.37 3.79
C SER A 1029 -31.57 -13.56 2.58
N ARG A 1030 -30.42 -12.88 2.55
CA ARG A 1030 -29.45 -12.96 1.46
C ARG A 1030 -28.38 -14.02 1.69
N TYR A 1031 -27.85 -14.11 2.91
CA TYR A 1031 -26.66 -14.92 3.18
C TYR A 1031 -26.97 -16.34 3.62
N VAL A 1032 -27.90 -16.51 4.56
CA VAL A 1032 -28.27 -17.84 5.07
C VAL A 1032 -29.51 -18.34 4.38
N GLY A 1033 -30.59 -17.56 4.39
CA GLY A 1033 -31.94 -18.00 4.01
C GLY A 1033 -32.22 -18.12 2.52
N ASP A 1034 -31.42 -17.48 1.65
CA ASP A 1034 -31.62 -17.52 0.20
C ASP A 1034 -31.56 -18.96 -0.34
N ARG A 1035 -32.57 -19.34 -1.10
CA ARG A 1035 -32.72 -20.71 -1.61
C ARG A 1035 -31.71 -21.04 -2.72
N GLN A 1036 -31.26 -20.06 -3.48
CA GLN A 1036 -30.31 -20.26 -4.59
C GLN A 1036 -28.88 -19.88 -4.18
N LEU A 1037 -28.73 -18.78 -3.44
CA LEU A 1037 -27.45 -18.13 -3.16
C LEU A 1037 -27.02 -18.27 -1.70
N GLY A 1038 -27.90 -18.79 -0.84
CA GLY A 1038 -27.68 -18.95 0.59
C GLY A 1038 -27.29 -20.38 0.99
N TRP A 1039 -27.06 -20.56 2.30
CA TRP A 1039 -26.43 -21.78 2.84
C TRP A 1039 -27.34 -22.66 3.71
N LEU A 1040 -28.55 -22.22 4.05
CA LEU A 1040 -29.44 -22.86 5.04
C LEU A 1040 -29.69 -24.36 4.75
N GLY A 1041 -29.92 -24.69 3.48
CA GLY A 1041 -30.30 -26.05 3.06
C GLY A 1041 -29.12 -27.01 2.91
N THR A 1042 -27.88 -26.50 2.77
CA THR A 1042 -26.72 -27.31 2.38
C THR A 1042 -25.60 -27.36 3.40
N ARG A 1043 -25.44 -26.34 4.25
CA ARG A 1043 -24.36 -26.29 5.24
C ARG A 1043 -24.88 -26.31 6.67
N PRO A 1044 -24.18 -26.96 7.62
CA PRO A 1044 -24.44 -26.76 9.03
C PRO A 1044 -23.85 -25.41 9.50
N ILE A 1045 -24.64 -24.58 10.19
CA ILE A 1045 -24.27 -23.22 10.61
C ILE A 1045 -24.34 -23.09 12.13
N CYS A 1046 -23.36 -22.41 12.73
CA CYS A 1046 -23.34 -22.01 14.13
C CYS A 1046 -23.14 -20.48 14.20
N ASP A 1047 -24.21 -19.79 14.58
CA ASP A 1047 -24.26 -18.36 14.83
C ASP A 1047 -24.27 -18.14 16.34
N ILE A 1048 -23.26 -17.45 16.86
CA ILE A 1048 -23.11 -17.19 18.30
C ILE A 1048 -23.28 -15.69 18.54
N LEU A 1049 -24.32 -15.33 19.28
CA LEU A 1049 -24.68 -13.95 19.62
C LEU A 1049 -24.12 -13.65 21.02
N ILE A 1050 -23.26 -12.63 21.11
CA ILE A 1050 -22.62 -12.24 22.37
C ILE A 1050 -23.13 -10.86 22.78
N LYS A 1051 -23.80 -10.77 23.93
CA LYS A 1051 -24.12 -9.52 24.60
C LYS A 1051 -23.22 -9.35 25.82
N LEU A 1052 -22.48 -8.24 25.87
CA LEU A 1052 -21.64 -7.84 26.99
C LEU A 1052 -21.63 -6.31 27.02
N ASP A 1053 -22.18 -5.70 28.05
CA ASP A 1053 -22.40 -4.25 28.09
C ASP A 1053 -21.10 -3.43 27.92
N ALA A 1054 -19.96 -3.94 28.39
CA ALA A 1054 -18.64 -3.33 28.16
C ALA A 1054 -18.21 -3.30 26.67
N PHE A 1055 -18.81 -4.11 25.81
CA PHE A 1055 -18.50 -4.19 24.38
C PHE A 1055 -19.64 -3.71 23.48
N THR A 1056 -20.88 -4.06 23.83
CA THR A 1056 -22.09 -3.76 23.05
C THR A 1056 -22.77 -2.46 23.48
N GLY A 1057 -22.55 -2.02 24.72
CA GLY A 1057 -23.09 -0.77 25.24
C GLY A 1057 -22.34 0.46 24.74
N ASP A 1058 -23.05 1.57 24.57
CA ASP A 1058 -22.46 2.84 24.16
C ASP A 1058 -21.78 3.56 25.34
N TYR A 1059 -20.71 4.27 25.02
CA TYR A 1059 -20.00 5.21 25.88
C TYR A 1059 -20.28 6.63 25.40
N ASP A 1060 -20.54 7.55 26.33
CA ASP A 1060 -20.75 8.96 26.03
C ASP A 1060 -19.39 9.66 25.94
N LEU A 1061 -18.99 10.09 24.74
CA LEU A 1061 -17.72 10.77 24.50
C LEU A 1061 -18.02 12.19 24.00
N ASP A 1062 -18.12 13.14 24.92
CA ASP A 1062 -18.49 14.54 24.66
C ASP A 1062 -19.84 14.69 23.92
N GLY A 1063 -20.85 13.94 24.34
CA GLY A 1063 -22.19 13.94 23.74
C GLY A 1063 -22.35 13.01 22.53
N LEU A 1064 -21.29 12.34 22.10
CA LEU A 1064 -21.32 11.32 21.04
C LEU A 1064 -21.37 9.92 21.64
N GLN A 1065 -22.45 9.19 21.35
CA GLN A 1065 -22.58 7.78 21.75
C GLN A 1065 -21.72 6.88 20.87
N ARG A 1066 -20.79 6.14 21.48
CA ARG A 1066 -19.84 5.26 20.78
C ARG A 1066 -19.68 3.93 21.50
N SER A 1067 -19.85 2.81 20.79
CA SER A 1067 -19.55 1.46 21.28
C SER A 1067 -18.39 0.81 20.55
N PRO A 1068 -17.61 -0.08 21.21
CA PRO A 1068 -16.66 -0.96 20.55
C PRO A 1068 -17.28 -1.76 19.40
N LEU A 1069 -18.52 -2.25 19.56
CA LEU A 1069 -19.26 -2.93 18.50
C LEU A 1069 -19.44 -2.02 17.26
N THR A 1070 -20.00 -0.81 17.42
CA THR A 1070 -20.21 0.12 16.29
C THR A 1070 -18.89 0.44 15.57
N ARG A 1071 -17.79 0.63 16.33
CA ARG A 1071 -16.47 0.87 15.74
C ARG A 1071 -15.95 -0.35 14.99
N MET A 1072 -16.17 -1.55 15.50
CA MET A 1072 -15.80 -2.80 14.85
C MET A 1072 -16.55 -2.99 13.53
N LEU A 1073 -17.86 -2.72 13.51
CA LEU A 1073 -18.67 -2.79 12.28
C LEU A 1073 -18.16 -1.82 11.22
N ALA A 1074 -17.80 -0.58 11.59
CA ALA A 1074 -17.20 0.39 10.66
C ALA A 1074 -15.86 -0.12 10.08
N GLN A 1075 -15.02 -0.79 10.89
CA GLN A 1075 -13.78 -1.42 10.39
C GLN A 1075 -14.06 -2.57 9.42
N LEU A 1076 -15.08 -3.39 9.70
CA LEU A 1076 -15.50 -4.47 8.81
C LEU A 1076 -16.07 -3.94 7.49
N GLN A 1077 -16.83 -2.84 7.52
CA GLN A 1077 -17.32 -2.19 6.30
C GLN A 1077 -16.17 -1.68 5.42
N VAL A 1078 -15.13 -1.11 6.05
CA VAL A 1078 -13.90 -0.73 5.34
C VAL A 1078 -13.19 -1.95 4.74
N MET A 1079 -13.04 -3.02 5.52
CA MET A 1079 -12.37 -4.25 5.08
C MET A 1079 -13.12 -4.87 3.89
N THR A 1080 -14.44 -5.02 3.99
CA THR A 1080 -15.28 -5.62 2.95
C THR A 1080 -15.30 -4.80 1.66
N ALA A 1081 -15.32 -3.46 1.75
CA ALA A 1081 -15.18 -2.58 0.59
C ALA A 1081 -13.89 -2.86 -0.21
N ARG A 1082 -12.78 -3.09 0.49
CA ARG A 1082 -11.51 -3.37 -0.18
C ARG A 1082 -11.40 -4.80 -0.68
N TYR A 1083 -12.06 -5.75 0.00
CA TYR A 1083 -12.18 -7.13 -0.46
C TYR A 1083 -12.90 -7.22 -1.81
N ARG A 1084 -13.92 -6.38 -2.04
CA ARG A 1084 -14.69 -6.32 -3.30
C ARG A 1084 -13.86 -5.93 -4.52
N ILE A 1085 -12.76 -5.21 -4.34
CA ILE A 1085 -11.90 -4.74 -5.44
C ILE A 1085 -10.45 -5.21 -5.34
N GLY A 1086 -10.14 -6.14 -4.42
CA GLY A 1086 -8.78 -6.63 -4.24
C GLY A 1086 -7.78 -5.56 -3.81
N ASP A 1087 -8.20 -4.55 -3.04
CA ASP A 1087 -7.39 -3.36 -2.77
C ASP A 1087 -6.93 -2.61 -4.04
N GLY A 1088 -7.78 -2.60 -5.06
CA GLY A 1088 -7.45 -2.07 -6.39
C GLY A 1088 -6.79 -3.07 -7.32
N THR A 1089 -6.52 -4.32 -6.90
CA THR A 1089 -5.94 -5.37 -7.77
C THR A 1089 -6.98 -6.24 -8.50
N GLY A 1090 -8.27 -5.95 -8.34
CA GLY A 1090 -9.38 -6.64 -9.00
C GLY A 1090 -9.80 -7.98 -8.37
N GLY A 1091 -9.04 -8.51 -7.41
CA GLY A 1091 -9.35 -9.81 -6.79
C GLY A 1091 -8.74 -9.99 -5.39
N THR A 1092 -9.40 -10.82 -4.58
CA THR A 1092 -8.92 -11.26 -3.26
C THR A 1092 -8.93 -12.78 -3.20
N TYR A 1093 -7.90 -13.36 -2.58
CA TYR A 1093 -7.68 -14.81 -2.51
C TYR A 1093 -7.28 -15.24 -1.11
N VAL A 1094 -7.66 -16.45 -0.72
CA VAL A 1094 -7.32 -17.02 0.60
C VAL A 1094 -5.86 -17.45 0.61
N GLY A 1095 -5.09 -16.99 1.61
CA GLY A 1095 -3.70 -17.39 1.83
C GLY A 1095 -3.32 -17.54 3.30
N PRO A 1096 -2.15 -18.14 3.61
CA PRO A 1096 -1.69 -18.38 4.98
C PRO A 1096 -1.51 -17.14 5.88
N ALA A 1097 -1.48 -15.93 5.33
CA ALA A 1097 -1.31 -14.67 6.08
C ALA A 1097 -2.53 -13.73 5.98
N ASN A 1098 -3.43 -14.00 5.03
CA ASN A 1098 -4.63 -13.22 4.72
C ASN A 1098 -5.79 -14.19 4.53
N ASN A 1099 -6.68 -14.29 5.51
CA ASN A 1099 -7.92 -15.03 5.38
C ASN A 1099 -9.03 -14.33 6.17
N CYS A 1100 -10.27 -14.72 5.89
CA CYS A 1100 -11.47 -14.16 6.49
C CYS A 1100 -11.41 -14.09 8.02
N SER A 1101 -10.88 -15.12 8.67
CA SER A 1101 -10.75 -15.18 10.13
C SER A 1101 -9.72 -14.18 10.67
N GLN A 1102 -8.53 -14.10 10.08
CA GLN A 1102 -7.48 -13.18 10.52
C GLN A 1102 -7.88 -11.71 10.34
N ASP A 1103 -8.42 -11.37 9.18
CA ASP A 1103 -8.79 -10.00 8.83
C ASP A 1103 -10.04 -9.55 9.59
N SER A 1104 -10.98 -10.47 9.86
CA SER A 1104 -12.13 -10.19 10.74
C SER A 1104 -11.69 -9.93 12.18
N ASN A 1105 -10.76 -10.72 12.73
CA ASN A 1105 -10.25 -10.53 14.09
C ASN A 1105 -9.45 -9.23 14.24
N GLN A 1106 -8.81 -8.73 13.17
CA GLN A 1106 -8.18 -7.41 13.20
C GLN A 1106 -9.17 -6.30 13.55
N ALA A 1107 -10.40 -6.35 13.03
CA ALA A 1107 -11.44 -5.36 13.34
C ALA A 1107 -11.82 -5.35 14.83
N LEU A 1108 -11.87 -6.53 15.47
CA LEU A 1108 -12.10 -6.66 16.91
C LEU A 1108 -10.99 -6.00 17.74
N PHE A 1109 -9.72 -6.20 17.36
CA PHE A 1109 -8.61 -5.58 18.09
C PHE A 1109 -8.55 -4.07 17.86
N ALA A 1110 -8.77 -3.62 16.62
CA ALA A 1110 -8.76 -2.21 16.26
C ALA A 1110 -9.86 -1.42 16.99
N SER A 1111 -11.04 -2.00 17.19
CA SER A 1111 -12.14 -1.32 17.89
C SER A 1111 -11.83 -1.08 19.36
N ILE A 1112 -11.32 -2.08 20.08
CA ILE A 1112 -10.95 -1.98 21.50
C ILE A 1112 -9.81 -0.96 21.68
N GLN A 1113 -8.77 -1.01 20.84
CA GLN A 1113 -7.66 -0.06 20.93
C GLN A 1113 -8.09 1.38 20.61
N HIS A 1114 -9.03 1.56 19.69
CA HIS A 1114 -9.52 2.89 19.35
C HIS A 1114 -10.31 3.52 20.52
N ILE A 1115 -11.26 2.79 21.11
CA ILE A 1115 -12.01 3.28 22.28
C ILE A 1115 -11.05 3.58 23.44
N LYS A 1116 -10.07 2.70 23.68
CA LYS A 1116 -9.00 2.94 24.67
C LYS A 1116 -8.24 4.24 24.39
N ALA A 1117 -7.77 4.44 23.17
CA ALA A 1117 -6.98 5.61 22.79
C ALA A 1117 -7.79 6.91 22.90
N THR A 1118 -9.08 6.89 22.54
CA THR A 1118 -9.97 8.04 22.68
C THR A 1118 -10.22 8.39 24.14
N ILE A 1119 -10.49 7.39 24.98
CA ILE A 1119 -10.78 7.63 26.41
C ILE A 1119 -9.52 7.99 27.22
N GLN A 1120 -8.35 7.50 26.80
CA GLN A 1120 -7.07 7.74 27.50
C GLN A 1120 -6.22 8.85 26.85
N SER A 1121 -6.77 9.64 25.92
CA SER A 1121 -6.00 10.65 25.19
C SER A 1121 -5.44 11.75 26.08
N ASN A 1122 -6.09 12.02 27.22
CA ASN A 1122 -5.64 12.94 28.26
C ASN A 1122 -6.03 12.40 29.64
N GLN A 1123 -5.07 12.37 30.57
CA GLN A 1123 -5.27 11.85 31.93
C GLN A 1123 -6.29 12.67 32.73
N GLU A 1124 -6.31 13.99 32.55
CA GLU A 1124 -7.29 14.89 33.19
C GLU A 1124 -8.70 14.68 32.63
N TRP A 1125 -8.81 14.48 31.31
CA TRP A 1125 -10.08 14.17 30.66
C TRP A 1125 -10.64 12.83 31.14
N PHE A 1126 -9.78 11.81 31.28
CA PHE A 1126 -10.18 10.49 31.75
C PHE A 1126 -10.74 10.52 33.18
N GLU A 1127 -10.06 11.24 34.09
CA GLU A 1127 -10.50 11.41 35.47
C GLU A 1127 -11.84 12.17 35.55
N ASN A 1128 -11.98 13.26 34.79
CA ASN A 1128 -13.22 14.04 34.73
C ASN A 1128 -14.39 13.22 34.16
N TRP A 1129 -14.18 12.56 33.02
CA TRP A 1129 -15.18 11.70 32.39
C TRP A 1129 -15.60 10.55 33.32
N GLY A 1130 -14.62 9.89 33.96
CA GLY A 1130 -14.89 8.79 34.89
C GLY A 1130 -15.68 9.22 36.12
N ASN A 1131 -15.49 10.44 36.61
CA ASN A 1131 -16.29 11.02 37.69
C ASN A 1131 -17.73 11.36 37.25
N CYS A 1132 -17.92 11.81 36.00
CA CYS A 1132 -19.24 12.09 35.45
C CYS A 1132 -20.04 10.82 35.10
N TYR A 1133 -19.37 9.75 34.68
CA TYR A 1133 -19.99 8.50 34.22
C TYR A 1133 -19.39 7.27 34.91
N PRO A 1134 -19.62 7.08 36.24
CA PRO A 1134 -18.94 6.05 37.03
C PRO A 1134 -19.23 4.62 36.54
N GLU A 1135 -20.47 4.32 36.15
CA GLU A 1135 -20.84 3.01 35.59
C GLU A 1135 -20.15 2.75 34.24
N GLN A 1136 -20.01 3.78 33.39
CA GLN A 1136 -19.30 3.63 32.12
C GLN A 1136 -17.79 3.42 32.36
N ALA A 1137 -17.22 4.07 33.37
CA ALA A 1137 -15.82 3.88 33.75
C ALA A 1137 -15.53 2.44 34.21
N GLU A 1138 -16.44 1.82 34.97
CA GLU A 1138 -16.31 0.42 35.38
C GLU A 1138 -16.34 -0.53 34.17
N ARG A 1139 -17.36 -0.37 33.30
CA ARG A 1139 -17.44 -1.12 32.04
C ARG A 1139 -16.21 -0.93 31.16
N PHE A 1140 -15.65 0.29 31.13
CA PHE A 1140 -14.42 0.57 30.37
C PHE A 1140 -13.21 -0.21 30.93
N GLN A 1141 -13.05 -0.28 32.26
CA GLN A 1141 -12.00 -1.11 32.87
C GLN A 1141 -12.15 -2.59 32.52
N GLU A 1142 -13.39 -3.08 32.47
CA GLU A 1142 -13.69 -4.43 32.00
C GLU A 1142 -13.28 -4.63 30.53
N LEU A 1143 -13.64 -3.70 29.64
CA LEU A 1143 -13.25 -3.72 28.22
C LEU A 1143 -11.72 -3.78 28.03
N ILE A 1144 -10.96 -3.03 28.83
CA ILE A 1144 -9.49 -3.05 28.75
C ILE A 1144 -8.94 -4.42 29.13
N LYS A 1145 -9.45 -5.04 30.20
CA LYS A 1145 -9.04 -6.39 30.63
C LYS A 1145 -9.41 -7.44 29.57
N LEU A 1146 -10.62 -7.35 29.03
CA LEU A 1146 -11.09 -8.18 27.92
C LEU A 1146 -10.14 -8.09 26.72
N GLY A 1147 -9.74 -6.87 26.34
CA GLY A 1147 -8.80 -6.65 25.23
C GLY A 1147 -7.41 -7.27 25.44
N VAL A 1148 -6.89 -7.25 26.67
CA VAL A 1148 -5.62 -7.88 27.03
C VAL A 1148 -5.73 -9.40 26.91
N ASP A 1149 -6.80 -9.99 27.46
CA ASP A 1149 -7.03 -11.44 27.43
C ASP A 1149 -7.25 -11.94 26.00
N LEU A 1150 -8.05 -11.24 25.18
CA LEU A 1150 -8.25 -11.57 23.77
C LEU A 1150 -6.92 -11.58 23.01
N LYS A 1151 -6.05 -10.60 23.27
CA LYS A 1151 -4.73 -10.51 22.64
C LYS A 1151 -3.85 -11.69 23.06
N GLN A 1152 -3.82 -12.03 24.34
CA GLN A 1152 -3.02 -13.14 24.87
C GLN A 1152 -3.48 -14.50 24.32
N GLU A 1153 -4.79 -14.72 24.22
CA GLU A 1153 -5.35 -16.00 23.78
C GLU A 1153 -5.21 -16.21 22.26
N LEU A 1154 -5.48 -15.17 21.45
CA LEU A 1154 -5.44 -15.22 19.99
C LEU A 1154 -4.02 -15.03 19.42
N GLN A 1155 -3.09 -14.41 20.15
CA GLN A 1155 -1.69 -14.17 19.75
C GLN A 1155 -0.66 -14.65 20.81
N PRO A 1156 -0.56 -15.97 21.08
CA PRO A 1156 0.21 -16.50 22.22
C PRO A 1156 1.72 -16.26 22.17
N PHE A 1157 2.30 -15.94 21.02
CA PHE A 1157 3.75 -15.72 20.85
C PHE A 1157 4.17 -14.24 20.90
N GLY A 1158 3.28 -13.33 21.30
CA GLY A 1158 3.63 -12.05 21.94
C GLY A 1158 4.32 -10.97 21.10
N LYS A 1159 4.61 -11.17 19.81
CA LYS A 1159 5.05 -10.06 18.95
C LYS A 1159 3.83 -9.38 18.31
N PRO A 1160 3.53 -8.11 18.65
CA PRO A 1160 2.42 -7.40 18.04
C PRO A 1160 2.63 -7.31 16.52
N ARG A 1161 1.55 -7.56 15.77
CA ARG A 1161 1.47 -7.25 14.34
C ARG A 1161 1.56 -5.72 14.18
N PRO A 1162 2.62 -5.15 13.59
CA PRO A 1162 2.80 -3.70 13.50
C PRO A 1162 1.71 -3.00 12.67
N ASP A 1163 1.05 -3.75 11.77
CA ASP A 1163 -0.12 -3.36 10.99
C ASP A 1163 -1.38 -3.17 11.83
N TRP A 1164 -1.52 -3.92 12.94
CA TRP A 1164 -2.66 -3.78 13.86
C TRP A 1164 -2.48 -2.62 14.86
N GLU A 1165 -1.23 -2.27 15.19
CA GLU A 1165 -0.94 -1.14 16.10
C GLU A 1165 -1.08 0.24 15.43
N LYS A 1166 -0.89 0.33 14.11
CA LYS A 1166 -0.86 1.61 13.39
C LYS A 1166 -2.21 2.12 12.90
N ASN A 1167 -3.29 1.34 13.06
CA ASN A 1167 -4.66 1.75 12.72
C ASN A 1167 -4.80 2.33 11.30
N GLU A 1168 -3.92 1.90 10.38
CA GLU A 1168 -4.07 2.21 8.97
C GLU A 1168 -5.06 1.18 8.43
N TYR A 1169 -6.17 1.64 7.87
CA TYR A 1169 -7.13 0.83 7.12
C TYR A 1169 -6.41 0.16 5.94
N ASN A 1170 -5.57 -0.84 6.21
CA ASN A 1170 -4.67 -1.55 5.29
C ASN A 1170 -5.07 -3.03 5.26
N LEU A 1171 -5.19 -3.60 4.07
CA LEU A 1171 -5.42 -5.02 3.86
C LEU A 1171 -4.13 -5.72 4.27
N GLY A 1172 -4.27 -6.88 4.90
CA GLY A 1172 -3.12 -7.70 5.28
C GLY A 1172 -2.16 -7.81 4.11
N THR A 1173 -0.87 -7.58 4.37
CA THR A 1173 0.15 -7.67 3.33
C THR A 1173 0.16 -9.07 2.74
N THR A 1174 -0.18 -9.25 1.46
CA THR A 1174 -0.16 -10.57 0.80
C THR A 1174 1.21 -11.23 0.97
N LEU A 1175 1.31 -12.57 0.92
CA LEU A 1175 2.57 -13.33 1.00
C LEU A 1175 3.71 -12.76 0.12
N GLU A 1176 3.37 -12.10 -0.98
CA GLU A 1176 4.35 -11.49 -1.88
C GLU A 1176 5.07 -10.25 -1.31
N ASP A 1177 4.52 -9.61 -0.28
CA ASP A 1177 5.07 -8.37 0.27
C ASP A 1177 6.33 -8.59 1.09
N GLU A 1178 6.26 -9.56 2.02
CA GLU A 1178 7.35 -9.99 2.89
C GLU A 1178 7.18 -11.50 3.22
N PRO A 1179 7.48 -12.44 2.30
CA PRO A 1179 7.08 -13.85 2.41
C PRO A 1179 7.56 -14.56 3.67
N LEU A 1180 8.81 -14.32 4.09
CA LEU A 1180 9.37 -14.90 5.32
C LEU A 1180 8.72 -14.31 6.58
N ARG A 1181 8.37 -13.02 6.56
CA ARG A 1181 7.66 -12.37 7.67
C ARG A 1181 6.21 -12.83 7.72
N ASN A 1182 5.53 -12.91 6.58
CA ASN A 1182 4.13 -13.33 6.47
C ASN A 1182 3.96 -14.79 6.89
N LEU A 1183 4.90 -15.68 6.53
CA LEU A 1183 4.93 -17.05 7.02
C LEU A 1183 5.14 -17.09 8.55
N ALA A 1184 6.11 -16.33 9.08
CA ALA A 1184 6.33 -16.23 10.52
C ALA A 1184 5.11 -15.62 11.27
N MET A 1185 4.39 -14.68 10.65
CA MET A 1185 3.18 -14.05 11.19
C MET A 1185 1.97 -15.00 11.17
N GLY A 1186 1.81 -15.79 10.11
CA GLY A 1186 0.82 -16.86 10.05
C GLY A 1186 1.04 -17.89 11.17
N LEU A 1187 2.30 -18.31 11.36
CA LEU A 1187 2.68 -19.24 12.44
C LEU A 1187 2.48 -18.63 13.85
N SER A 1188 2.78 -17.34 14.05
CA SER A 1188 2.62 -16.69 15.36
C SER A 1188 1.16 -16.43 15.76
N SER A 1189 0.22 -16.51 14.81
CA SER A 1189 -1.21 -16.27 15.01
C SER A 1189 -2.08 -17.46 14.60
N TRP A 1190 -1.54 -18.69 14.68
CA TRP A 1190 -2.18 -19.90 14.15
C TRP A 1190 -3.61 -20.16 14.64
N ARG A 1191 -3.98 -19.70 15.85
CA ARG A 1191 -5.37 -19.83 16.37
C ARG A 1191 -6.38 -19.00 15.59
N THR A 1192 -5.93 -17.90 14.98
CA THR A 1192 -6.74 -17.06 14.10
C THR A 1192 -6.80 -17.58 12.66
N LEU A 1193 -6.00 -18.59 12.29
CA LEU A 1193 -6.07 -19.22 10.96
C LEU A 1193 -7.24 -20.19 10.82
N LEU A 1194 -7.73 -20.73 11.94
CA LEU A 1194 -8.76 -21.77 11.95
C LEU A 1194 -10.10 -21.14 12.35
N PRO A 1195 -11.08 -21.04 11.42
CA PRO A 1195 -12.36 -20.39 11.65
C PRO A 1195 -13.05 -20.78 12.96
N ARG A 1196 -13.25 -22.09 13.19
CA ARG A 1196 -13.90 -22.59 14.40
C ARG A 1196 -13.08 -22.31 15.65
N LYS A 1197 -11.75 -22.48 15.60
CA LYS A 1197 -10.89 -22.24 16.76
C LYS A 1197 -10.91 -20.78 17.20
N ALA A 1198 -10.88 -19.85 16.24
CA ALA A 1198 -10.98 -18.43 16.51
C ALA A 1198 -12.31 -18.10 17.19
N SER A 1199 -13.42 -18.61 16.65
CA SER A 1199 -14.75 -18.47 17.25
C SER A 1199 -14.78 -18.99 18.70
N ASP A 1200 -14.39 -20.25 18.91
CA ASP A 1200 -14.39 -20.89 20.23
C ASP A 1200 -13.56 -20.08 21.25
N THR A 1201 -12.40 -19.56 20.82
CA THR A 1201 -11.52 -18.76 21.69
C THR A 1201 -12.15 -17.41 22.04
N VAL A 1202 -12.76 -16.70 21.08
CA VAL A 1202 -13.43 -15.43 21.36
C VAL A 1202 -14.59 -15.63 22.33
N VAL A 1203 -15.50 -16.57 22.04
CA VAL A 1203 -16.67 -16.83 22.88
C VAL A 1203 -16.27 -17.21 24.31
N LYS A 1204 -15.28 -18.10 24.46
CA LYS A 1204 -14.76 -18.49 25.77
C LYS A 1204 -14.23 -17.29 26.57
N THR A 1205 -13.51 -16.39 25.90
CA THR A 1205 -12.99 -15.19 26.55
C THR A 1205 -14.12 -14.26 26.96
N PHE A 1206 -15.14 -14.03 26.12
CA PHE A 1206 -16.31 -13.23 26.51
C PHE A 1206 -17.10 -13.85 27.67
N LEU A 1207 -17.30 -15.18 27.68
CA LEU A 1207 -17.94 -15.89 28.81
C LEU A 1207 -17.18 -15.67 30.13
N LYS A 1208 -15.85 -15.56 30.12
CA LYS A 1208 -15.04 -15.24 31.31
C LYS A 1208 -15.43 -13.90 31.95
N TYR A 1209 -15.91 -12.95 31.14
CA TYR A 1209 -16.40 -11.64 31.54
C TYR A 1209 -17.93 -11.60 31.66
N ASN A 1210 -18.55 -12.76 31.96
CA ASN A 1210 -19.99 -12.89 32.20
C ASN A 1210 -20.88 -12.41 31.05
N ALA A 1211 -20.38 -12.46 29.81
CA ALA A 1211 -21.20 -12.20 28.64
C ALA A 1211 -22.38 -13.18 28.56
N CYS A 1212 -23.53 -12.67 28.12
CA CYS A 1212 -24.71 -13.47 27.80
C CYS A 1212 -24.58 -13.97 26.36
N VAL A 1213 -24.45 -15.29 26.17
CA VAL A 1213 -24.12 -15.88 24.87
C VAL A 1213 -25.25 -16.76 24.37
N TRP A 1214 -25.83 -16.42 23.22
CA TRP A 1214 -26.87 -17.22 22.57
C TRP A 1214 -26.28 -17.99 21.39
N VAL A 1215 -26.43 -19.31 21.36
CA VAL A 1215 -25.90 -20.17 20.28
C VAL A 1215 -27.07 -20.68 19.43
N LEU A 1216 -27.08 -20.28 18.16
CA LEU A 1216 -28.07 -20.64 17.15
C LEU A 1216 -27.44 -21.61 16.15
N ARG A 1217 -28.02 -22.82 16.03
CA ARG A 1217 -27.54 -23.87 15.11
C ARG A 1217 -28.60 -24.23 14.10
N THR A 1218 -28.15 -24.42 12.86
CA THR A 1218 -28.92 -25.10 11.81
C THR A 1218 -28.07 -26.23 11.23
N ASN A 1219 -28.71 -27.35 10.86
CA ASN A 1219 -28.03 -28.46 10.20
C ASN A 1219 -28.81 -28.88 8.95
N GLN A 1220 -28.57 -28.20 7.82
CA GLN A 1220 -29.22 -28.50 6.54
C GLN A 1220 -30.76 -28.56 6.67
N VAL A 1221 -31.37 -27.39 6.92
CA VAL A 1221 -32.81 -27.27 7.21
C VAL A 1221 -33.57 -26.63 6.04
N GLY A 1222 -34.88 -26.79 6.02
CA GLY A 1222 -35.74 -26.51 4.87
C GLY A 1222 -36.39 -27.82 4.42
N GLY A 1223 -36.33 -28.14 3.14
CA GLY A 1223 -36.62 -29.49 2.66
C GLY A 1223 -35.48 -30.48 2.94
N TYR A 1224 -35.73 -31.76 2.69
CA TYR A 1224 -34.82 -32.86 3.00
C TYR A 1224 -34.14 -33.43 1.74
N ASN A 1225 -32.82 -33.33 1.64
CA ASN A 1225 -32.03 -33.94 0.56
C ASN A 1225 -31.23 -35.15 1.06
N PRO A 1226 -31.60 -36.40 0.76
CA PRO A 1226 -30.91 -37.59 1.28
C PRO A 1226 -29.48 -37.78 0.75
N ASN A 1227 -29.06 -37.06 -0.29
CA ASN A 1227 -27.75 -37.26 -0.94
C ASN A 1227 -26.63 -36.41 -0.35
N ILE A 1228 -26.94 -35.45 0.53
CA ILE A 1228 -25.94 -34.63 1.24
C ILE A 1228 -25.94 -34.93 2.73
N GLU A 1229 -24.82 -34.68 3.41
CA GLU A 1229 -24.70 -34.80 4.88
C GLU A 1229 -23.90 -33.62 5.43
N PRO A 1230 -24.16 -33.15 6.65
CA PRO A 1230 -23.41 -32.05 7.22
C PRO A 1230 -22.01 -32.51 7.66
N ILE A 1231 -20.98 -31.69 7.40
CA ILE A 1231 -19.60 -31.92 7.88
C ILE A 1231 -19.21 -30.81 8.86
N ALA A 1232 -18.63 -31.16 10.01
CA ALA A 1232 -18.19 -30.17 10.99
C ALA A 1232 -16.88 -29.50 10.53
N PRO A 1233 -16.70 -28.18 10.74
CA PRO A 1233 -15.41 -27.56 10.53
C PRO A 1233 -14.40 -28.06 11.59
N MET A 1234 -13.16 -28.22 11.15
CA MET A 1234 -12.05 -28.72 11.96
C MET A 1234 -11.70 -27.76 13.10
N THR A 1235 -11.41 -28.31 14.28
CA THR A 1235 -10.84 -27.58 15.42
C THR A 1235 -9.87 -28.49 16.19
N PHE A 1236 -8.88 -27.92 16.88
CA PHE A 1236 -7.88 -28.63 17.70
C PHE A 1236 -8.10 -28.44 19.20
#